data_AF-A0A2D5Z0H8-F1
#
_entry.id   AF-A0A2D5Z0H8-F1
#
_cell.length_a   1.000
_cell.length_b   1.000
_cell.length_c   1.000
_cell.angle_alpha   90.00
_cell.angle_beta   90.00
_cell.angle_gamma   90.00
#
_symmetry.space_group_name_H-M   'P 1'
#
loop_
_entity.id
_entity.type
_entity.pdbx_description
1 polymer ?
#
loop_
_entity_poly.entity_id
_entity_poly.type
_entity_poly.pdbx_seq_one_letter_code
_entity_poly.pdbx_strand_id
1 'polypeptide(L)'
;MLRIMREKPNGTVISVSQNDNPLYCRCERCDTLTRQEGAPMAPLLQLVNKVAEAVEKEFPDRSVETLAYMWSVKPPKTIRPRDNVIIRLCSYGASSNARIENTYFANALKAWAKVTDRIWFWTYPMSMTQYYIPWPIERVIEENVRFFADNHVTGVFFQDNSRSPHGNFNELDGYLMARLLWDPDYGTDRAMNEFLEGVYGQAAPPIREYIDLLHDKADEVKAWLWPGTPTPPYLTPDVLEKSVALWDQAEAAVAEHPDVHERVLRARLSIDYAVIMRAHLSMAASRRFRVAGDAYVADAIAYAPDVQRTIDRFLAVGERAEIIQFNEKDTSLKQFRAQLQPKGRQHKTVSIENDSLVITFVPDLTGRMVEMKHKSTGRNVCHTGVPEQKGYPDVAGYSDTADYRIRGIGPYETDIETSVDGTVLTARRERKGPLTRKVILPTTGSTFRIETTCPESRFDNRPVGLRGQFVFDLGRTDDVTLAVPGRPAVSLSMPAEENERTQVWSAGDVVAGLTLANHALDIGVRIDGFSETLDLIQVHVNAGRRSVTVRLQAGPGATRLDHQVTVLTDVADIPKARHASAGSHRAGRVRYGQDEMRRVRSQWGRFVKDPTATNGVAMYQLPDHKEWAVQSWFDPSRFEPETRYDVYARIRVDKKSAQGQAFSSGVYDQERGGVAGLSVKLQDIEDNGWHLYRIGRVTPSLQQFIWCAPRNNPQDVGGFWVDYFEMRAVRPSRE
;
A
#
# COMPACT_ATOMS: atom_id res chain seq x y z
N MET A 1 23.93 1.33 43.02
CA MET A 1 24.78 0.42 42.25
C MET A 1 25.62 -0.50 43.14
N LEU A 2 26.50 0.03 43.99
CA LEU A 2 27.35 -0.77 44.89
C LEU A 2 26.59 -1.84 45.70
N ARG A 3 25.41 -1.50 46.23
CA ARG A 3 24.53 -2.49 46.89
C ARG A 3 24.24 -3.73 46.03
N ILE A 4 23.86 -3.54 44.76
CA ILE A 4 23.58 -4.63 43.82
C ILE A 4 24.83 -5.49 43.61
N MET A 5 26.01 -4.87 43.56
CA MET A 5 27.28 -5.58 43.35
C MET A 5 27.70 -6.42 44.56
N ARG A 6 27.39 -5.97 45.78
CA ARG A 6 27.53 -6.77 47.02
C ARG A 6 26.60 -7.96 47.03
N GLU A 7 25.36 -7.77 46.59
CA GLU A 7 24.33 -8.82 46.51
C GLU A 7 24.59 -9.81 45.36
N LYS A 8 25.41 -9.45 44.37
CA LYS A 8 25.76 -10.25 43.19
C LYS A 8 27.28 -10.43 43.09
N PRO A 9 27.90 -11.28 43.93
CA PRO A 9 29.36 -11.40 44.02
C PRO A 9 30.00 -11.92 42.73
N ASN A 10 29.28 -12.71 41.93
CA ASN A 10 29.79 -13.29 40.68
C ASN A 10 29.64 -12.35 39.46
N GLY A 11 28.98 -11.20 39.61
CA GLY A 11 28.80 -10.24 38.52
C GLY A 11 30.05 -9.41 38.30
N THR A 12 30.73 -9.61 37.18
CA THR A 12 31.99 -8.92 36.82
C THR A 12 31.78 -7.64 36.01
N VAL A 13 30.62 -7.49 35.36
CA VAL A 13 30.24 -6.29 34.59
C VAL A 13 28.86 -5.82 35.02
N ILE A 14 28.71 -4.50 35.16
CA ILE A 14 27.41 -3.86 35.47
C ILE A 14 27.07 -2.80 34.46
N SER A 15 25.84 -2.84 33.92
CA SER A 15 25.40 -1.87 32.93
C SER A 15 24.84 -0.60 33.58
N VAL A 16 25.36 0.55 33.18
CA VAL A 16 24.84 1.89 33.50
C VAL A 16 24.66 2.62 32.18
N SER A 17 23.45 2.64 31.65
CA SER A 17 23.21 3.21 30.33
C SER A 17 21.92 4.01 30.19
N GLN A 18 21.77 4.59 29.01
CA GLN A 18 20.57 5.27 28.57
C GLN A 18 19.37 4.31 28.48
N ASN A 19 18.18 4.88 28.48
CA ASN A 19 16.96 4.14 28.12
C ASN A 19 16.97 3.83 26.61
N ASP A 20 16.32 2.73 26.23
CA ASP A 20 16.14 2.32 24.83
C ASP A 20 15.08 3.18 24.12
N ASN A 21 15.41 4.44 23.88
CA ASN A 21 14.57 5.40 23.16
C ASN A 21 15.42 6.58 22.64
N PRO A 22 14.88 7.40 21.71
CA PRO A 22 15.63 8.52 21.13
C PRO A 22 15.79 9.73 22.08
N LEU A 23 15.31 9.66 23.33
CA LEU A 23 15.29 10.79 24.25
C LEU A 23 16.51 10.77 25.17
N TYR A 24 17.03 11.96 25.46
CA TYR A 24 18.13 12.18 26.41
C TYR A 24 17.95 13.48 27.16
N CYS A 25 18.75 13.69 28.21
CA CYS A 25 18.66 14.90 29.03
C CYS A 25 19.03 16.14 28.20
N ARG A 26 18.10 17.10 28.14
CA ARG A 26 18.22 18.38 27.44
C ARG A 26 18.31 19.58 28.38
N CYS A 27 18.61 19.36 29.67
CA CYS A 27 18.78 20.48 30.58
C CYS A 27 20.00 21.33 30.15
N GLU A 28 19.98 22.62 30.50
CA GLU A 28 21.00 23.59 30.05
C GLU A 28 22.44 23.10 30.26
N ARG A 29 22.71 22.45 31.39
CA ARG A 29 24.03 21.88 31.71
C ARG A 29 24.44 20.76 30.76
N CYS A 30 23.53 19.82 30.47
CA CYS A 30 23.80 18.68 29.59
C CYS A 30 23.92 19.12 28.12
N ASP A 31 23.08 20.06 27.69
CA ASP A 31 23.12 20.61 26.34
C ASP A 31 24.40 21.44 26.11
N THR A 32 24.81 22.23 27.10
CA THR A 32 26.09 22.98 27.04
C THR A 32 27.27 22.03 26.88
N LEU A 33 27.34 20.97 27.70
CA LEU A 33 28.39 19.97 27.59
C LEU A 33 28.36 19.24 26.23
N THR A 34 27.16 18.88 25.75
CA THR A 34 26.97 18.26 24.44
C THR A 34 27.51 19.13 23.30
N ARG A 35 27.28 20.45 23.35
CA ARG A 35 27.80 21.40 22.33
C ARG A 35 29.32 21.52 22.39
N GLN A 36 29.89 21.62 23.59
CA GLN A 36 31.34 21.70 23.79
C GLN A 36 32.05 20.45 23.24
N GLU A 37 31.53 19.27 23.62
CA GLU A 37 32.09 17.98 23.23
C GLU A 37 31.69 17.55 21.82
N GLY A 38 30.70 18.20 21.21
CA GLY A 38 30.19 17.87 19.88
C GLY A 38 29.56 16.48 19.76
N ALA A 39 29.12 15.89 20.88
CA ALA A 39 28.52 14.57 20.96
C ALA A 39 27.51 14.48 22.12
N PRO A 40 26.26 14.05 21.89
CA PRO A 40 25.27 13.82 22.95
C PRO A 40 25.66 12.74 23.96
N MET A 41 26.65 11.90 23.64
CA MET A 41 27.24 10.91 24.55
C MET A 41 27.95 11.55 25.76
N ALA A 42 28.36 12.83 25.69
CA ALA A 42 29.19 13.44 26.71
C ALA A 42 28.58 13.46 28.13
N PRO A 43 27.33 13.90 28.36
CA PRO A 43 26.72 13.85 29.68
C PRO A 43 26.55 12.42 30.23
N LEU A 44 26.21 11.45 29.36
CA LEU A 44 26.10 10.04 29.74
C LEU A 44 27.45 9.49 30.19
N LEU A 45 28.51 9.72 29.40
CA LEU A 45 29.85 9.24 29.73
C LEU A 45 30.39 9.88 31.01
N GLN A 46 30.09 11.17 31.25
CA GLN A 46 30.45 11.83 32.49
C GLN A 46 29.79 11.17 33.72
N LEU A 47 28.51 10.79 33.61
CA LEU A 47 27.81 10.05 34.66
C LEU A 47 28.44 8.67 34.87
N VAL A 48 28.66 7.93 33.78
CA VAL A 48 29.24 6.57 33.81
C VAL A 48 30.62 6.58 34.45
N ASN A 49 31.49 7.53 34.08
CA ASN A 49 32.81 7.67 34.69
C ASN A 49 32.75 7.91 36.20
N LYS A 50 31.80 8.71 36.69
CA LYS A 50 31.62 8.91 38.14
C LYS A 50 31.18 7.64 38.86
N VAL A 51 30.31 6.85 38.23
CA VAL A 51 29.90 5.56 38.78
C VAL A 51 31.08 4.59 38.78
N ALA A 52 31.83 4.54 37.69
CA ALA A 52 32.99 3.67 37.52
C ALA A 52 34.12 3.97 38.51
N GLU A 53 34.37 5.24 38.83
CA GLU A 53 35.31 5.65 39.90
C GLU A 53 34.86 5.14 41.28
N ALA A 54 33.57 5.16 41.58
CA ALA A 54 33.05 4.62 42.84
C ALA A 54 33.09 3.09 42.88
N VAL A 55 32.86 2.43 41.75
CA VAL A 55 32.95 0.97 41.61
C VAL A 55 34.38 0.50 41.83
N GLU A 56 35.36 1.15 41.20
CA GLU A 56 36.78 0.81 41.29
C GLU A 56 37.31 0.78 42.73
N LYS A 57 36.84 1.69 43.59
CA LYS A 57 37.25 1.79 45.01
C LYS A 57 36.89 0.56 45.84
N GLU A 58 35.80 -0.13 45.50
CA GLU A 58 35.29 -1.29 46.26
C GLU A 58 35.44 -2.61 45.49
N PHE A 59 35.42 -2.55 44.16
CA PHE A 59 35.44 -3.68 43.25
C PHE A 59 36.42 -3.42 42.09
N PRO A 60 37.74 -3.40 42.34
CA PRO A 60 38.73 -3.04 41.33
C PRO A 60 38.73 -3.96 40.09
N ASP A 61 38.33 -5.22 40.26
CA ASP A 61 38.27 -6.21 39.18
C ASP A 61 36.97 -6.17 38.36
N ARG A 62 36.09 -5.19 38.61
CA ARG A 62 34.77 -5.11 37.96
C ARG A 62 34.65 -3.91 37.04
N SER A 63 33.94 -4.10 35.93
CA SER A 63 33.73 -3.07 34.91
C SER A 63 32.31 -2.49 34.94
N VAL A 64 32.19 -1.24 34.51
CA VAL A 64 30.91 -0.60 34.19
C VAL A 64 30.76 -0.55 32.68
N GLU A 65 29.63 -0.97 32.15
CA GLU A 65 29.33 -0.92 30.72
C GLU A 65 28.29 0.16 30.42
N THR A 66 28.39 0.77 29.23
CA THR A 66 27.35 1.66 28.71
C THR A 66 27.22 1.56 27.19
N LEU A 67 25.98 1.71 26.70
CA LEU A 67 25.66 1.74 25.27
C LEU A 67 26.11 3.04 24.60
N ALA A 68 26.68 2.88 23.41
CA ALA A 68 26.78 3.88 22.35
C ALA A 68 25.75 3.52 21.27
N TYR A 69 24.52 4.01 21.44
CA TYR A 69 23.32 3.56 20.73
C TYR A 69 22.45 4.75 20.32
N MET A 70 21.92 4.72 19.09
CA MET A 70 21.16 5.80 18.49
C MET A 70 21.88 7.17 18.57
N TRP A 71 21.48 8.04 19.49
CA TRP A 71 22.02 9.39 19.65
C TRP A 71 23.39 9.43 20.34
N SER A 72 23.80 8.37 21.04
CA SER A 72 25.09 8.30 21.76
C SER A 72 26.20 7.57 21.02
N VAL A 73 25.99 7.19 19.75
CA VAL A 73 26.97 6.43 18.94
C VAL A 73 28.31 7.18 18.80
N LYS A 74 28.27 8.51 18.66
CA LYS A 74 29.46 9.33 18.43
C LYS A 74 30.25 9.57 19.72
N PRO A 75 31.58 9.34 19.76
CA PRO A 75 32.41 9.68 20.92
C PRO A 75 32.51 11.20 21.14
N PRO A 76 32.62 11.65 22.41
CA PRO A 76 32.92 13.04 22.74
C PRO A 76 34.36 13.43 22.39
N LYS A 77 34.60 14.72 22.12
CA LYS A 77 35.91 15.23 21.69
C LYS A 77 37.01 15.02 22.73
N THR A 78 36.74 15.38 23.98
CA THR A 78 37.76 15.48 25.05
C THR A 78 37.48 14.56 26.24
N ILE A 79 36.23 14.23 26.54
CA ILE A 79 35.93 13.24 27.59
C ILE A 79 36.40 11.85 27.12
N ARG A 80 37.00 11.07 28.02
CA ARG A 80 37.43 9.68 27.77
C ARG A 80 36.78 8.74 28.78
N PRO A 81 36.43 7.50 28.41
CA PRO A 81 36.02 6.49 29.38
C PRO A 81 37.16 6.21 30.38
N ARG A 82 36.83 5.83 31.62
CA ARG A 82 37.82 5.29 32.56
C ARG A 82 38.27 3.89 32.15
N ASP A 83 39.38 3.42 32.71
CA ASP A 83 39.97 2.11 32.41
C ASP A 83 39.05 0.93 32.75
N ASN A 84 38.09 1.10 33.67
CA ASN A 84 37.08 0.10 33.99
C ASN A 84 35.72 0.37 33.31
N VAL A 85 35.66 1.21 32.27
CA VAL A 85 34.45 1.47 31.48
C VAL A 85 34.50 0.76 30.14
N ILE A 86 33.45 0.01 29.82
CA ILE A 86 33.24 -0.67 28.54
C ILE A 86 32.23 0.14 27.71
N ILE A 87 32.58 0.46 26.47
CA ILE A 87 31.66 1.12 25.53
C ILE A 87 31.08 0.05 24.59
N ARG A 88 29.76 -0.17 24.64
CA ARG A 88 29.07 -1.11 23.76
C ARG A 88 28.39 -0.39 22.60
N LEU A 89 28.95 -0.49 21.41
CA LEU A 89 28.32 0.07 20.19
C LEU A 89 27.22 -0.86 19.72
N CYS A 90 26.02 -0.34 19.42
CA CYS A 90 24.96 -1.14 18.82
C CYS A 90 24.66 -0.71 17.38
N SER A 91 24.65 -1.66 16.44
CA SER A 91 24.51 -1.40 15.00
C SER A 91 23.07 -1.13 14.53
N TYR A 92 22.30 -0.37 15.32
CA TYR A 92 20.90 -0.05 15.04
C TYR A 92 20.75 0.86 13.82
N GLY A 93 20.05 0.36 12.79
CA GLY A 93 19.92 1.06 11.51
C GLY A 93 20.97 0.63 10.47
N ALA A 94 21.82 -0.35 10.79
CA ALA A 94 22.51 -1.15 9.77
C ALA A 94 21.58 -2.29 9.31
N SER A 95 21.81 -2.74 8.08
CA SER A 95 21.21 -3.98 7.57
C SER A 95 21.86 -5.19 8.24
N SER A 96 21.12 -6.24 8.57
CA SER A 96 21.65 -7.47 9.18
C SER A 96 22.66 -8.18 8.27
N ASN A 97 22.45 -8.12 6.95
CA ASN A 97 23.32 -8.69 5.93
C ASN A 97 24.41 -7.71 5.44
N ALA A 98 24.69 -6.63 6.19
CA ALA A 98 25.75 -5.70 5.81
C ALA A 98 27.09 -6.06 6.46
N ARG A 99 28.15 -5.88 5.68
CA ARG A 99 29.50 -5.68 6.20
C ARG A 99 29.52 -4.36 6.98
N ILE A 100 29.75 -4.40 8.28
CA ILE A 100 29.74 -3.22 9.17
C ILE A 100 30.78 -2.19 8.72
N GLU A 101 31.92 -2.62 8.18
CA GLU A 101 32.92 -1.73 7.61
C GLU A 101 32.36 -0.81 6.51
N ASN A 102 31.33 -1.25 5.78
CA ASN A 102 30.66 -0.48 4.73
C ASN A 102 29.49 0.38 5.24
N THR A 103 29.33 0.51 6.56
CA THR A 103 28.27 1.29 7.19
C THR A 103 28.83 2.49 7.93
N TYR A 104 27.97 3.43 8.33
CA TYR A 104 28.40 4.59 9.13
C TYR A 104 28.98 4.19 10.50
N PHE A 105 28.67 2.98 10.99
CA PHE A 105 29.23 2.45 12.24
C PHE A 105 30.73 2.20 12.14
N ALA A 106 31.28 1.94 10.96
CA ALA A 106 32.72 1.78 10.77
C ALA A 106 33.50 3.00 11.27
N ASN A 107 33.02 4.20 10.94
CA ASN A 107 33.63 5.44 11.38
C ASN A 107 33.49 5.65 12.88
N ALA A 108 32.34 5.29 13.46
CA ALA A 108 32.13 5.38 14.90
C ALA A 108 33.05 4.42 15.65
N LEU A 109 33.15 3.17 15.20
CA LEU A 109 34.02 2.16 15.81
C LEU A 109 35.49 2.55 15.72
N LYS A 110 35.98 2.94 14.53
CA LYS A 110 37.34 3.48 14.32
C LYS A 110 37.62 4.72 15.17
N ALA A 111 36.62 5.54 15.46
CA ALA A 111 36.76 6.69 16.34
C ALA A 111 36.84 6.30 17.83
N TRP A 112 36.04 5.33 18.27
CA TRP A 112 36.11 4.79 19.63
C TRP A 112 37.40 4.01 19.88
N ALA A 113 37.92 3.26 18.91
CA ALA A 113 39.17 2.51 19.03
C ALA A 113 40.40 3.41 19.25
N LYS A 114 40.33 4.69 18.86
CA LYS A 114 41.35 5.72 19.17
C LYS A 114 41.25 6.27 20.59
N VAL A 115 40.15 5.97 21.29
CA VAL A 115 39.76 6.57 22.57
C VAL A 115 39.85 5.53 23.69
N THR A 116 39.63 4.25 23.41
CA THR A 116 39.65 3.17 24.39
C THR A 116 39.88 1.81 23.74
N ASP A 117 40.45 0.87 24.50
CA ASP A 117 40.63 -0.53 24.12
C ASP A 117 39.54 -1.46 24.71
N ARG A 118 38.51 -0.89 25.35
CA ARG A 118 37.42 -1.63 26.00
C ARG A 118 36.10 -1.46 25.27
N ILE A 119 36.05 -1.98 24.05
CA ILE A 119 34.88 -1.87 23.20
C ILE A 119 34.16 -3.22 23.14
N TRP A 120 32.85 -3.19 23.34
CA TRP A 120 31.96 -4.29 22.98
C TRP A 120 31.09 -3.88 21.79
N PHE A 121 30.56 -4.86 21.07
CA PHE A 121 29.70 -4.62 19.91
C PHE A 121 28.41 -5.42 20.04
N TRP A 122 27.28 -4.81 19.72
CA TRP A 122 25.95 -5.43 19.71
C TRP A 122 25.40 -5.35 18.29
N THR A 123 25.17 -6.50 17.65
CA THR A 123 24.56 -6.60 16.33
C THR A 123 23.30 -7.46 16.33
N TYR A 124 22.50 -7.34 15.26
CA TYR A 124 21.15 -7.90 15.17
C TYR A 124 21.01 -8.81 13.93
N PRO A 125 21.40 -10.09 14.02
CA PRO A 125 21.41 -11.04 12.92
C PRO A 125 20.04 -11.63 12.53
N MET A 126 18.93 -10.93 12.79
CA MET A 126 17.59 -11.50 12.60
C MET A 126 16.56 -10.43 12.22
N SER A 127 15.37 -10.88 11.83
CA SER A 127 14.17 -10.04 11.73
C SER A 127 13.37 -10.05 13.02
N MET A 128 13.17 -8.90 13.64
CA MET A 128 12.39 -8.75 14.88
C MET A 128 10.87 -8.86 14.67
N THR A 129 10.39 -8.64 13.44
CA THR A 129 8.97 -8.81 13.12
C THR A 129 8.63 -10.20 12.60
N GLN A 130 9.61 -11.04 12.24
CA GLN A 130 9.39 -12.30 11.54
C GLN A 130 10.52 -13.31 11.82
N TYR A 131 10.46 -14.07 12.92
CA TYR A 131 11.57 -14.96 13.33
C TYR A 131 11.83 -16.13 12.37
N TYR A 132 10.84 -16.52 11.57
CA TYR A 132 10.92 -17.66 10.64
C TYR A 132 11.07 -17.21 9.19
N ILE A 133 11.20 -15.92 8.88
CA ILE A 133 11.45 -15.53 7.49
C ILE A 133 12.92 -15.84 7.13
N PRO A 134 13.21 -16.33 5.91
CA PRO A 134 14.59 -16.53 5.46
C PRO A 134 15.41 -15.25 5.59
N TRP A 135 16.53 -15.32 6.32
CA TRP A 135 17.33 -14.15 6.68
C TRP A 135 18.82 -14.41 6.39
N PRO A 136 19.35 -13.92 5.26
CA PRO A 136 20.70 -14.26 4.80
C PRO A 136 21.76 -13.43 5.52
N ILE A 137 22.41 -13.99 6.52
CA ILE A 137 23.43 -13.30 7.33
C ILE A 137 24.80 -14.00 7.29
N GLU A 138 24.83 -15.27 6.93
CA GLU A 138 25.92 -16.21 7.15
C GLU A 138 27.22 -15.72 6.50
N ARG A 139 27.14 -15.22 5.24
CA ARG A 139 28.30 -14.72 4.47
C ARG A 139 28.97 -13.45 5.02
N VAL A 140 28.35 -12.71 5.94
CA VAL A 140 28.94 -11.47 6.49
C VAL A 140 29.50 -11.63 7.90
N ILE A 141 29.29 -12.76 8.57
CA ILE A 141 29.67 -12.95 9.97
C ILE A 141 31.18 -12.85 10.14
N GLU A 142 31.96 -13.59 9.34
CA GLU A 142 33.42 -13.64 9.45
C GLU A 142 34.09 -12.29 9.24
N GLU A 143 33.74 -11.59 8.16
CA GLU A 143 34.30 -10.28 7.86
C GLU A 143 33.96 -9.25 8.94
N ASN A 144 32.73 -9.30 9.49
CA ASN A 144 32.34 -8.45 10.61
C ASN A 144 33.15 -8.77 11.87
N VAL A 145 33.34 -10.04 12.21
CA VAL A 145 34.13 -10.45 13.38
C VAL A 145 35.60 -10.04 13.24
N ARG A 146 36.21 -10.24 12.07
CA ARG A 146 37.58 -9.73 11.80
C ARG A 146 37.65 -8.21 11.96
N PHE A 147 36.72 -7.48 11.35
CA PHE A 147 36.64 -6.03 11.48
C PHE A 147 36.51 -5.57 12.92
N PHE A 148 35.73 -6.29 13.74
CA PHE A 148 35.61 -6.02 15.18
C PHE A 148 36.94 -6.24 15.90
N ALA A 149 37.61 -7.37 15.67
CA ALA A 149 38.90 -7.69 16.27
C ALA A 149 39.97 -6.64 15.93
N ASP A 150 40.05 -6.24 14.65
CA ASP A 150 40.98 -5.22 14.14
C ASP A 150 40.75 -3.82 14.74
N ASN A 151 39.58 -3.59 15.35
CA ASN A 151 39.19 -2.29 15.92
C ASN A 151 38.93 -2.38 17.44
N HIS A 152 39.70 -3.23 18.14
CA HIS A 152 39.75 -3.32 19.60
C HIS A 152 38.43 -3.76 20.27
N VAL A 153 37.55 -4.44 19.52
CA VAL A 153 36.36 -5.05 20.10
C VAL A 153 36.77 -6.33 20.81
N THR A 154 36.44 -6.43 22.10
CA THR A 154 36.79 -7.56 22.97
C THR A 154 35.57 -8.39 23.41
N GLY A 155 34.38 -8.02 22.92
CA GLY A 155 33.16 -8.75 23.17
C GLY A 155 32.10 -8.41 22.13
N VAL A 156 31.43 -9.43 21.59
CA VAL A 156 30.37 -9.27 20.59
C VAL A 156 29.12 -9.97 21.10
N PHE A 157 28.00 -9.25 21.05
CA PHE A 157 26.68 -9.79 21.32
C PHE A 157 25.87 -9.79 20.02
N PHE A 158 25.62 -11.00 19.52
CA PHE A 158 24.67 -11.25 18.43
C PHE A 158 23.29 -11.44 19.06
N GLN A 159 22.41 -10.44 18.92
CA GLN A 159 21.04 -10.56 19.39
C GLN A 159 20.20 -11.29 18.36
N ASP A 160 20.29 -12.61 18.41
CA ASP A 160 19.45 -13.52 17.64
C ASP A 160 18.15 -13.87 18.41
N ASN A 161 17.29 -14.68 17.81
CA ASN A 161 16.00 -15.08 18.33
C ASN A 161 16.16 -15.90 19.62
N SER A 162 15.94 -15.26 20.76
CA SER A 162 15.91 -15.90 22.08
C SER A 162 14.50 -16.21 22.59
N ARG A 163 13.48 -15.98 21.76
CA ARG A 163 12.06 -16.01 22.18
C ARG A 163 11.32 -17.26 21.71
N SER A 164 11.82 -17.90 20.67
CA SER A 164 11.29 -19.16 20.14
C SER A 164 12.44 -20.02 19.64
N PRO A 165 12.39 -21.35 19.81
CA PRO A 165 13.37 -22.23 19.18
C PRO A 165 13.21 -22.21 17.65
N HIS A 166 14.23 -22.68 16.92
CA HIS A 166 14.15 -23.02 15.49
C HIS A 166 13.72 -21.88 14.55
N GLY A 167 14.08 -20.63 14.87
CA GLY A 167 13.99 -19.53 13.89
C GLY A 167 14.84 -19.80 12.64
N ASN A 168 14.87 -18.88 11.67
CA ASN A 168 15.72 -19.03 10.48
C ASN A 168 17.16 -19.38 10.88
N PHE A 169 17.60 -20.59 10.55
CA PHE A 169 18.95 -21.11 10.79
C PHE A 169 19.57 -20.83 12.17
N ASN A 170 18.75 -20.69 13.22
CA ASN A 170 19.20 -20.27 14.54
C ASN A 170 20.34 -21.15 15.11
N GLU A 171 20.31 -22.46 14.86
CA GLU A 171 21.38 -23.39 15.26
C GLU A 171 22.65 -23.27 14.41
N LEU A 172 22.52 -23.10 13.09
CA LEU A 172 23.65 -22.90 12.19
C LEU A 172 24.32 -21.56 12.50
N ASP A 173 23.54 -20.50 12.63
CA ASP A 173 23.98 -19.15 12.95
C ASP A 173 24.70 -19.13 14.30
N GLY A 174 24.13 -19.77 15.32
CA GLY A 174 24.77 -19.94 16.62
C GLY A 174 26.12 -20.66 16.53
N TYR A 175 26.22 -21.72 15.71
CA TYR A 175 27.49 -22.43 15.49
C TYR A 175 28.52 -21.55 14.76
N LEU A 176 28.12 -20.89 13.67
CA LEU A 176 28.98 -19.99 12.89
C LEU A 176 29.51 -18.85 13.76
N MET A 177 28.64 -18.18 14.51
CA MET A 177 29.00 -17.10 15.42
C MET A 177 29.98 -17.59 16.50
N ALA A 178 29.71 -18.74 17.13
CA ALA A 178 30.59 -19.28 18.16
C ALA A 178 31.98 -19.65 17.62
N ARG A 179 32.05 -20.26 16.43
CA ARG A 179 33.30 -20.61 15.76
C ARG A 179 34.12 -19.39 15.39
N LEU A 180 33.49 -18.42 14.73
CA LEU A 180 34.17 -17.22 14.23
C LEU A 180 34.59 -16.28 15.35
N LEU A 181 33.84 -16.22 16.46
CA LEU A 181 34.27 -15.48 17.66
C LEU A 181 35.46 -16.15 18.37
N TRP A 182 35.59 -17.47 18.27
CA TRP A 182 36.74 -18.20 18.81
C TRP A 182 37.98 -18.03 17.93
N ASP A 183 37.80 -18.11 16.61
CA ASP A 183 38.84 -17.97 15.60
C ASP A 183 38.30 -17.22 14.36
N PRO A 184 38.61 -15.91 14.21
CA PRO A 184 38.16 -15.12 13.07
C PRO A 184 38.70 -15.60 11.71
N ASP A 185 39.73 -16.46 11.71
CA ASP A 185 40.33 -17.01 10.50
C ASP A 185 39.87 -18.44 10.18
N TYR A 186 38.87 -18.95 10.90
CA TYR A 186 38.35 -20.32 10.72
C TYR A 186 37.74 -20.56 9.32
N GLY A 187 37.12 -19.53 8.75
CA GLY A 187 36.44 -19.58 7.44
C GLY A 187 34.96 -19.95 7.53
N THR A 188 34.11 -19.08 6.98
CA THR A 188 32.64 -19.21 6.98
C THR A 188 32.18 -20.46 6.24
N ASP A 189 32.69 -20.70 5.02
CA ASP A 189 32.32 -21.87 4.22
C ASP A 189 32.68 -23.18 4.90
N ARG A 190 33.84 -23.21 5.56
CA ARG A 190 34.28 -24.38 6.33
C ARG A 190 33.33 -24.65 7.48
N ALA A 191 33.08 -23.67 8.34
CA ALA A 191 32.18 -23.84 9.48
C ALA A 191 30.76 -24.21 9.04
N MET A 192 30.26 -23.59 7.97
CA MET A 192 28.95 -23.90 7.43
C MET A 192 28.87 -25.34 6.95
N ASN A 193 29.82 -25.78 6.12
CA ASN A 193 29.81 -27.15 5.58
C ASN A 193 29.97 -28.20 6.69
N GLU A 194 30.86 -27.97 7.67
CA GLU A 194 31.01 -28.86 8.83
C GLU A 194 29.70 -29.03 9.61
N PHE A 195 28.97 -27.93 9.84
CA PHE A 195 27.67 -27.97 10.50
C PHE A 195 26.64 -28.71 9.64
N LEU A 196 26.52 -28.35 8.36
CA LEU A 196 25.52 -28.94 7.48
C LEU A 196 25.73 -30.47 7.34
N GLU A 197 26.95 -30.91 7.11
CA GLU A 197 27.30 -32.33 7.02
C GLU A 197 27.06 -33.06 8.35
N GLY A 198 27.49 -32.48 9.48
CA GLY A 198 27.34 -33.09 10.80
C GLY A 198 25.89 -33.18 11.30
N VAL A 199 25.06 -32.20 10.95
CA VAL A 199 23.68 -32.07 11.45
C VAL A 199 22.67 -32.71 10.51
N TYR A 200 22.85 -32.55 9.19
CA TYR A 200 21.89 -32.95 8.16
C TYR A 200 22.37 -34.11 7.26
N GLY A 201 23.64 -34.53 7.33
CA GLY A 201 24.15 -35.69 6.59
C GLY A 201 23.93 -35.56 5.08
N GLN A 202 23.23 -36.53 4.46
CA GLN A 202 22.97 -36.54 3.01
C GLN A 202 22.10 -35.37 2.53
N ALA A 203 21.41 -34.68 3.43
CA ALA A 203 20.65 -33.46 3.10
C ALA A 203 21.53 -32.20 3.02
N ALA A 204 22.81 -32.26 3.39
CA ALA A 204 23.70 -31.09 3.42
C ALA A 204 23.87 -30.40 2.04
N PRO A 205 24.12 -31.11 0.92
CA PRO A 205 24.31 -30.44 -0.37
C PRO A 205 23.11 -29.58 -0.85
N PRO A 206 21.85 -30.07 -0.85
CA PRO A 206 20.73 -29.23 -1.27
C PRO A 206 20.45 -28.07 -0.30
N ILE A 207 20.69 -28.24 1.02
CA ILE A 207 20.57 -27.14 1.99
C ILE A 207 21.63 -26.07 1.73
N ARG A 208 22.87 -26.48 1.41
CA ARG A 208 23.95 -25.57 1.04
C ARG A 208 23.61 -24.77 -0.21
N GLU A 209 23.12 -25.45 -1.26
CA GLU A 209 22.68 -24.79 -2.50
C GLU A 209 21.54 -23.80 -2.25
N TYR A 210 20.63 -24.11 -1.32
CA TYR A 210 19.58 -23.19 -0.90
C TYR A 210 20.13 -21.93 -0.22
N ILE A 211 21.08 -22.09 0.70
CA ILE A 211 21.75 -20.96 1.36
C ILE A 211 22.45 -20.08 0.31
N ASP A 212 23.18 -20.69 -0.63
CA ASP A 212 23.87 -19.94 -1.68
C ASP A 212 22.90 -19.18 -2.58
N LEU A 213 21.81 -19.82 -3.03
CA LEU A 213 20.74 -19.18 -3.81
C LEU A 213 20.14 -17.97 -3.09
N LEU A 214 19.87 -18.10 -1.78
CA LEU A 214 19.28 -17.03 -0.98
C LEU A 214 20.24 -15.85 -0.87
N HIS A 215 21.51 -16.11 -0.57
CA HIS A 215 22.55 -15.09 -0.42
C HIS A 215 22.83 -14.37 -1.73
N ASP A 216 22.99 -15.10 -2.84
CA ASP A 216 23.24 -14.53 -4.16
C ASP A 216 22.15 -13.52 -4.55
N LYS A 217 20.89 -13.78 -4.14
CA LYS A 217 19.80 -12.84 -4.39
C LYS A 217 19.73 -11.69 -3.39
N ALA A 218 20.17 -11.91 -2.17
CA ALA A 218 20.11 -10.93 -1.10
C ALA A 218 21.26 -9.92 -1.12
N ASP A 219 22.39 -10.20 -1.77
CA ASP A 219 23.51 -9.26 -1.92
C ASP A 219 23.08 -7.93 -2.59
N GLU A 220 22.00 -7.95 -3.37
CA GLU A 220 21.41 -6.78 -4.02
C GLU A 220 20.44 -5.97 -3.12
N VAL A 221 20.10 -6.49 -1.92
CA VAL A 221 18.97 -6.01 -1.11
C VAL A 221 19.33 -5.91 0.38
N LYS A 222 18.82 -4.86 1.06
CA LYS A 222 19.03 -4.68 2.50
C LYS A 222 18.00 -5.47 3.33
N ALA A 223 18.49 -6.35 4.20
CA ALA A 223 17.74 -7.03 5.25
C ALA A 223 17.67 -6.17 6.54
N TRP A 224 16.62 -5.36 6.69
CA TRP A 224 16.43 -4.47 7.85
C TRP A 224 15.85 -5.19 9.07
N LEU A 225 16.28 -4.81 10.28
CA LEU A 225 15.85 -5.40 11.56
C LEU A 225 14.32 -5.52 11.74
N TRP A 226 13.55 -4.49 11.37
CA TRP A 226 12.08 -4.57 11.26
C TRP A 226 11.68 -4.40 9.80
N PRO A 227 11.59 -5.49 9.02
CA PRO A 227 11.08 -5.39 7.66
C PRO A 227 9.61 -4.96 7.69
N GLY A 228 9.24 -4.04 6.81
CA GLY A 228 7.85 -3.58 6.67
C GLY A 228 6.92 -4.60 6.00
N THR A 229 7.44 -5.75 5.59
CA THR A 229 6.70 -6.82 4.91
C THR A 229 7.27 -8.20 5.23
N PRO A 230 6.44 -9.24 5.35
CA PRO A 230 6.87 -10.64 5.47
C PRO A 230 7.22 -11.27 4.09
N THR A 231 7.34 -10.46 3.04
CA THR A 231 7.74 -10.87 1.68
C THR A 231 8.92 -10.03 1.22
N PRO A 232 10.13 -10.25 1.78
CA PRO A 232 11.30 -9.46 1.42
C PRO A 232 11.63 -9.60 -0.08
N PRO A 233 12.20 -8.56 -0.73
CA PRO A 233 12.37 -8.53 -2.18
C PRO A 233 13.24 -9.64 -2.77
N TYR A 234 14.16 -10.21 -1.99
CA TYR A 234 15.02 -11.32 -2.43
C TYR A 234 14.28 -12.66 -2.50
N LEU A 235 13.15 -12.84 -1.81
CA LEU A 235 12.32 -14.05 -1.89
C LEU A 235 11.34 -13.99 -3.05
N THR A 236 11.84 -13.81 -4.27
CA THR A 236 11.03 -13.80 -5.51
C THR A 236 10.29 -15.14 -5.74
N PRO A 237 9.24 -15.20 -6.59
CA PRO A 237 8.57 -16.46 -6.92
C PRO A 237 9.56 -17.56 -7.37
N ASP A 238 10.49 -17.23 -8.26
CA ASP A 238 11.50 -18.19 -8.76
C ASP A 238 12.44 -18.68 -7.65
N VAL A 239 12.86 -17.79 -6.74
CA VAL A 239 13.69 -18.18 -5.59
C VAL A 239 12.93 -19.09 -4.66
N LEU A 240 11.65 -18.81 -4.38
CA LEU A 240 10.82 -19.67 -3.52
C LEU A 240 10.58 -21.04 -4.15
N GLU A 241 10.28 -21.10 -5.45
CA GLU A 241 10.07 -22.36 -6.17
C GLU A 241 11.34 -23.24 -6.11
N LYS A 242 12.50 -22.68 -6.44
CA LYS A 242 13.79 -23.38 -6.35
C LYS A 242 14.11 -23.79 -4.91
N SER A 243 13.86 -22.91 -3.94
CA SER A 243 14.09 -23.21 -2.52
C SER A 243 13.24 -24.39 -2.07
N VAL A 244 11.95 -24.42 -2.42
CA VAL A 244 11.05 -25.54 -2.11
C VAL A 244 11.56 -26.83 -2.73
N ALA A 245 12.00 -26.81 -3.98
CA ALA A 245 12.56 -27.99 -4.65
C ALA A 245 13.84 -28.50 -3.98
N LEU A 246 14.74 -27.61 -3.53
CA LEU A 246 15.94 -27.98 -2.78
C LEU A 246 15.60 -28.59 -1.42
N TRP A 247 14.61 -28.04 -0.70
CA TRP A 247 14.16 -28.62 0.55
C TRP A 247 13.43 -29.96 0.38
N ASP A 248 12.71 -30.17 -0.73
CA ASP A 248 12.14 -31.48 -1.08
C ASP A 248 13.24 -32.52 -1.34
N GLN A 249 14.33 -32.14 -2.02
CA GLN A 249 15.49 -33.01 -2.22
C GLN A 249 16.20 -33.34 -0.89
N ALA A 250 16.41 -32.32 -0.04
CA ALA A 250 16.98 -32.48 1.28
C ALA A 250 16.16 -33.46 2.13
N GLU A 251 14.84 -33.30 2.14
CA GLU A 251 13.94 -34.18 2.90
C GLU A 251 13.98 -35.63 2.38
N ALA A 252 13.95 -35.81 1.06
CA ALA A 252 13.99 -37.14 0.44
C ALA A 252 15.31 -37.89 0.70
N ALA A 253 16.44 -37.17 0.74
CA ALA A 253 17.77 -37.75 0.96
C ALA A 253 17.93 -38.40 2.36
N VAL A 254 17.07 -38.06 3.31
CA VAL A 254 17.16 -38.53 4.70
C VAL A 254 15.87 -39.19 5.19
N ALA A 255 14.94 -39.54 4.30
CA ALA A 255 13.64 -40.11 4.66
C ALA A 255 13.75 -41.40 5.51
N GLU A 256 14.80 -42.20 5.29
CA GLU A 256 15.09 -43.43 6.04
C GLU A 256 15.90 -43.18 7.35
N HIS A 257 16.14 -41.92 7.70
CA HIS A 257 16.89 -41.48 8.88
C HIS A 257 16.06 -40.54 9.76
N PRO A 258 15.13 -41.06 10.59
CA PRO A 258 14.11 -40.25 11.28
C PRO A 258 14.64 -39.06 12.08
N ASP A 259 15.74 -39.22 12.81
CA ASP A 259 16.34 -38.15 13.61
C ASP A 259 16.89 -37.01 12.75
N VAL A 260 17.46 -37.34 11.58
CA VAL A 260 17.99 -36.35 10.63
C VAL A 260 16.84 -35.71 9.86
N HIS A 261 15.85 -36.51 9.46
CA HIS A 261 14.63 -36.04 8.80
C HIS A 261 13.89 -34.99 9.63
N GLU A 262 13.73 -35.20 10.93
CA GLU A 262 13.10 -34.23 11.82
C GLU A 262 13.92 -32.92 11.93
N ARG A 263 15.26 -32.97 11.91
CA ARG A 263 16.10 -31.76 11.86
C ARG A 263 15.92 -30.99 10.55
N VAL A 264 15.84 -31.71 9.43
CA VAL A 264 15.57 -31.11 8.10
C VAL A 264 14.19 -30.44 8.10
N LEU A 265 13.16 -31.10 8.64
CA LEU A 265 11.82 -30.52 8.74
C LEU A 265 11.79 -29.24 9.59
N ARG A 266 12.53 -29.18 10.69
CA ARG A 266 12.65 -27.97 11.52
C ARG A 266 13.32 -26.83 10.77
N ALA A 267 14.45 -27.10 10.11
CA ALA A 267 15.14 -26.08 9.33
C ALA A 267 14.31 -25.58 8.13
N ARG A 268 13.51 -26.47 7.52
CA ARG A 268 12.58 -26.16 6.43
C ARG A 268 11.45 -25.20 6.83
N LEU A 269 11.11 -25.08 8.12
CA LEU A 269 10.05 -24.19 8.61
C LEU A 269 10.19 -22.78 8.07
N SER A 270 11.42 -22.30 7.86
CA SER A 270 11.63 -20.94 7.36
C SER A 270 11.11 -20.73 5.94
N ILE A 271 11.34 -21.69 5.04
CA ILE A 271 10.81 -21.64 3.66
C ILE A 271 9.31 -21.86 3.62
N ASP A 272 8.81 -22.79 4.41
CA ASP A 272 7.37 -23.03 4.52
C ASP A 272 6.64 -21.76 5.00
N TYR A 273 7.21 -21.07 5.99
CA TYR A 273 6.68 -19.80 6.48
C TYR A 273 6.62 -18.74 5.38
N ALA A 274 7.68 -18.59 4.58
CA ALA A 274 7.71 -17.64 3.47
C ALA A 274 6.65 -17.93 2.40
N VAL A 275 6.47 -19.21 2.02
CA VAL A 275 5.43 -19.65 1.08
C VAL A 275 4.04 -19.35 1.62
N ILE A 276 3.78 -19.69 2.88
CA ILE A 276 2.50 -19.44 3.55
C ILE A 276 2.20 -17.95 3.60
N MET A 277 3.16 -17.12 4.03
CA MET A 277 2.96 -15.67 4.16
C MET A 277 2.68 -15.00 2.81
N ARG A 278 3.40 -15.41 1.75
CA ARG A 278 3.16 -14.91 0.39
C ARG A 278 1.77 -15.28 -0.12
N ALA A 279 1.39 -16.55 0.01
CA ALA A 279 0.07 -17.02 -0.41
C ALA A 279 -1.05 -16.36 0.40
N HIS A 280 -0.88 -16.25 1.71
CA HIS A 280 -1.83 -15.59 2.61
C HIS A 280 -2.05 -14.13 2.25
N LEU A 281 -0.98 -13.36 2.08
CA LEU A 281 -1.11 -11.95 1.69
C LEU A 281 -1.79 -11.78 0.34
N SER A 282 -1.44 -12.62 -0.65
CA SER A 282 -2.09 -12.61 -1.96
C SER A 282 -3.60 -12.89 -1.85
N MET A 283 -3.98 -13.93 -1.11
CA MET A 283 -5.39 -14.31 -0.96
C MET A 283 -6.18 -13.33 -0.10
N ALA A 284 -5.57 -12.81 0.97
CA ALA A 284 -6.17 -11.79 1.81
C ALA A 284 -6.42 -10.49 1.02
N ALA A 285 -5.50 -10.13 0.13
CA ALA A 285 -5.65 -8.98 -0.76
C ALA A 285 -6.71 -9.20 -1.85
N SER A 286 -7.02 -10.44 -2.25
CA SER A 286 -7.99 -10.75 -3.32
C SER A 286 -9.40 -11.10 -2.83
N ARG A 287 -9.71 -10.91 -1.54
CA ARG A 287 -11.02 -11.27 -0.96
C ARG A 287 -12.13 -10.39 -1.51
N ARG A 288 -13.18 -11.01 -2.05
CA ARG A 288 -14.38 -10.31 -2.50
C ARG A 288 -15.41 -10.22 -1.38
N PHE A 289 -16.16 -9.12 -1.34
CA PHE A 289 -17.29 -8.92 -0.45
C PHE A 289 -18.60 -9.22 -1.18
N ARG A 290 -19.54 -9.80 -0.43
CA ARG A 290 -20.90 -10.11 -0.90
C ARG A 290 -21.91 -9.96 0.23
N VAL A 291 -23.17 -9.74 -0.13
CA VAL A 291 -24.28 -9.78 0.82
C VAL A 291 -24.55 -11.25 1.20
N ALA A 292 -24.68 -11.51 2.49
CA ALA A 292 -25.00 -12.80 3.08
C ALA A 292 -25.94 -12.58 4.28
N GLY A 293 -27.24 -12.68 4.05
CA GLY A 293 -28.24 -12.36 5.07
C GLY A 293 -28.21 -10.87 5.42
N ASP A 294 -28.05 -10.56 6.70
CA ASP A 294 -27.96 -9.20 7.23
C ASP A 294 -26.51 -8.65 7.27
N ALA A 295 -25.55 -9.32 6.63
CA ALA A 295 -24.15 -8.92 6.62
C ALA A 295 -23.56 -8.80 5.21
N TYR A 296 -22.62 -7.86 5.04
CA TYR A 296 -21.74 -7.73 3.89
C TYR A 296 -20.36 -8.27 4.28
N VAL A 297 -20.04 -9.45 3.77
CA VAL A 297 -18.95 -10.29 4.28
C VAL A 297 -17.88 -10.51 3.22
N ALA A 298 -16.61 -10.45 3.64
CA ALA A 298 -15.50 -10.89 2.81
C ALA A 298 -15.48 -12.42 2.71
N ASP A 299 -15.33 -12.96 1.50
CA ASP A 299 -15.18 -14.39 1.23
C ASP A 299 -14.05 -15.00 2.05
N ALA A 300 -14.21 -16.24 2.48
CA ALA A 300 -13.16 -16.96 3.20
C ALA A 300 -11.91 -17.13 2.31
N ILE A 301 -10.74 -17.22 2.94
CA ILE A 301 -9.53 -17.55 2.20
C ILE A 301 -9.55 -19.06 1.91
N ALA A 302 -9.46 -19.40 0.63
CA ALA A 302 -9.26 -20.77 0.18
C ALA A 302 -7.87 -20.88 -0.43
N TYR A 303 -6.98 -21.64 0.23
CA TYR A 303 -5.64 -21.88 -0.28
C TYR A 303 -5.63 -22.95 -1.36
N ALA A 304 -4.68 -22.86 -2.28
CA ALA A 304 -4.40 -23.94 -3.22
C ALA A 304 -3.96 -25.21 -2.45
N PRO A 305 -4.23 -26.42 -2.96
CA PRO A 305 -3.99 -27.67 -2.22
C PRO A 305 -2.54 -27.89 -1.77
N ASP A 306 -1.57 -27.44 -2.56
CA ASP A 306 -0.13 -27.45 -2.24
C ASP A 306 0.21 -26.47 -1.10
N VAL A 307 -0.34 -25.27 -1.11
CA VAL A 307 -0.18 -24.31 0.00
C VAL A 307 -0.85 -24.86 1.26
N GLN A 308 -2.03 -25.47 1.16
CA GLN A 308 -2.70 -26.07 2.31
C GLN A 308 -1.86 -27.20 2.93
N ARG A 309 -1.27 -28.08 2.11
CA ARG A 309 -0.31 -29.09 2.60
C ARG A 309 0.89 -28.48 3.32
N THR A 310 1.40 -27.36 2.80
CA THR A 310 2.50 -26.62 3.43
C THR A 310 2.08 -26.04 4.78
N ILE A 311 0.87 -25.47 4.88
CA ILE A 311 0.29 -25.00 6.14
C ILE A 311 0.17 -26.14 7.16
N ASP A 312 -0.38 -27.28 6.74
CA ASP A 312 -0.61 -28.42 7.62
C ASP A 312 0.71 -29.00 8.14
N ARG A 313 1.71 -29.16 7.26
CA ARG A 313 3.07 -29.56 7.63
C ARG A 313 3.70 -28.55 8.60
N PHE A 314 3.68 -27.26 8.26
CA PHE A 314 4.27 -26.21 9.08
C PHE A 314 3.68 -26.21 10.50
N LEU A 315 2.36 -26.32 10.61
CA LEU A 315 1.68 -26.36 11.90
C LEU A 315 2.03 -27.63 12.69
N ALA A 316 2.08 -28.79 12.05
CA ALA A 316 2.40 -30.06 12.71
C ALA A 316 3.87 -30.13 13.17
N VAL A 317 4.80 -29.69 12.32
CA VAL A 317 6.23 -29.60 12.68
C VAL A 317 6.42 -28.54 13.76
N GLY A 318 5.77 -27.38 13.64
CA GLY A 318 5.86 -26.31 14.62
C GLY A 318 5.34 -26.66 16.01
N GLU A 319 4.32 -27.53 16.11
CA GLU A 319 3.87 -28.08 17.39
C GLU A 319 4.92 -29.01 18.01
N ARG A 320 5.50 -29.93 17.22
CA ARG A 320 6.55 -30.85 17.70
C ARG A 320 7.86 -30.13 18.06
N ALA A 321 8.15 -29.05 17.34
CA ALA A 321 9.32 -28.19 17.53
C ALA A 321 9.10 -27.14 18.64
N GLU A 322 7.94 -27.16 19.32
CA GLU A 322 7.61 -26.27 20.42
C GLU A 322 7.76 -24.77 20.09
N ILE A 323 7.33 -24.36 18.89
CA ILE A 323 7.35 -22.95 18.46
C ILE A 323 6.52 -22.10 19.44
N ILE A 324 7.17 -21.12 20.06
CA ILE A 324 6.56 -20.26 21.08
C ILE A 324 6.02 -18.99 20.44
N GLN A 325 6.84 -18.32 19.62
CA GLN A 325 6.57 -16.97 19.11
C GLN A 325 7.13 -16.76 17.70
N PHE A 326 6.47 -15.89 16.93
CA PHE A 326 6.85 -15.54 15.56
C PHE A 326 7.48 -14.14 15.42
N ASN A 327 7.34 -13.30 16.45
CA ASN A 327 7.78 -11.91 16.44
C ASN A 327 7.85 -11.33 17.87
N GLU A 328 8.40 -10.13 18.02
CA GLU A 328 8.49 -9.42 19.30
C GLU A 328 7.13 -9.05 19.93
N LYS A 329 6.03 -9.15 19.19
CA LYS A 329 4.67 -8.84 19.68
C LYS A 329 3.94 -10.08 20.22
N ASP A 330 4.69 -11.10 20.64
CA ASP A 330 4.19 -12.32 21.26
C ASP A 330 3.15 -13.10 20.43
N THR A 331 3.26 -13.09 19.09
CA THR A 331 2.36 -13.91 18.24
C THR A 331 2.71 -15.39 18.38
N SER A 332 1.83 -16.17 19.00
CA SER A 332 1.95 -17.63 19.19
C SER A 332 1.54 -18.44 17.95
N LEU A 333 1.92 -19.73 17.89
CA LEU A 333 1.51 -20.66 16.83
C LEU A 333 -0.03 -20.77 16.71
N LYS A 334 -0.74 -20.76 17.84
CA LYS A 334 -2.21 -20.75 17.87
C LYS A 334 -2.79 -19.48 17.23
N GLN A 335 -2.21 -18.31 17.52
CA GLN A 335 -2.64 -17.05 16.91
C GLN A 335 -2.28 -17.01 15.43
N PHE A 336 -1.11 -17.52 15.03
CA PHE A 336 -0.74 -17.65 13.62
C PHE A 336 -1.72 -18.53 12.84
N ARG A 337 -2.09 -19.70 13.37
CA ARG A 337 -3.14 -20.57 12.79
C ARG A 337 -4.46 -19.81 12.60
N ALA A 338 -4.87 -19.02 13.60
CA ALA A 338 -6.08 -18.21 13.51
C ALA A 338 -5.97 -17.08 12.45
N GLN A 339 -4.78 -16.51 12.25
CA GLN A 339 -4.53 -15.50 11.22
C GLN A 339 -4.65 -16.07 9.80
N LEU A 340 -4.23 -17.32 9.59
CA LEU A 340 -4.37 -17.99 8.28
C LEU A 340 -5.81 -18.30 7.90
N GLN A 341 -6.73 -18.30 8.87
CA GLN A 341 -8.16 -18.50 8.68
C GLN A 341 -8.94 -17.30 9.24
N PRO A 342 -8.68 -16.07 8.75
CA PRO A 342 -9.24 -14.89 9.37
C PRO A 342 -10.75 -14.90 9.15
N LYS A 343 -11.52 -14.75 10.23
CA LYS A 343 -12.93 -14.41 10.11
C LYS A 343 -13.05 -13.21 9.18
N GLY A 344 -13.87 -13.33 8.14
CA GLY A 344 -14.03 -12.24 7.19
C GLY A 344 -14.46 -10.97 7.90
N ARG A 345 -13.93 -9.83 7.44
CA ARG A 345 -14.47 -8.54 7.86
C ARG A 345 -15.95 -8.54 7.47
N GLN A 346 -16.81 -8.25 8.44
CA GLN A 346 -18.26 -8.20 8.26
C GLN A 346 -18.72 -6.79 8.53
N HIS A 347 -19.64 -6.31 7.69
CA HIS A 347 -20.35 -5.07 7.90
C HIS A 347 -21.84 -5.36 8.01
N LYS A 348 -22.54 -4.71 8.94
CA LYS A 348 -23.99 -4.82 9.03
C LYS A 348 -24.62 -4.24 7.76
N THR A 349 -25.68 -4.88 7.29
CA THR A 349 -26.49 -4.38 6.18
C THR A 349 -27.87 -3.97 6.65
N VAL A 350 -28.52 -3.13 5.84
CA VAL A 350 -29.90 -2.70 6.01
C VAL A 350 -30.56 -2.83 4.65
N SER A 351 -31.71 -3.50 4.57
CA SER A 351 -32.40 -3.77 3.30
C SER A 351 -33.84 -3.27 3.33
N ILE A 352 -34.32 -2.80 2.19
CA ILE A 352 -35.75 -2.60 1.90
C ILE A 352 -36.13 -3.46 0.70
N GLU A 353 -37.38 -3.92 0.66
CA GLU A 353 -37.84 -4.80 -0.43
C GLU A 353 -39.33 -4.61 -0.72
N ASN A 354 -39.72 -4.93 -1.96
CA ASN A 354 -41.11 -4.98 -2.41
C ASN A 354 -41.37 -6.29 -3.18
N ASP A 355 -42.41 -6.38 -4.02
CA ASP A 355 -42.68 -7.58 -4.80
C ASP A 355 -41.59 -7.95 -5.83
N SER A 356 -40.82 -6.95 -6.30
CA SER A 356 -39.93 -7.08 -7.45
C SER A 356 -38.44 -6.91 -7.10
N LEU A 357 -38.12 -6.10 -6.08
CA LEU A 357 -36.76 -5.67 -5.75
C LEU A 357 -36.39 -5.93 -4.29
N VAL A 358 -35.08 -6.17 -4.10
CA VAL A 358 -34.37 -6.01 -2.83
C VAL A 358 -33.28 -4.97 -3.04
N ILE A 359 -33.23 -3.96 -2.15
CA ILE A 359 -32.19 -2.93 -2.15
C ILE A 359 -31.45 -2.98 -0.82
N THR A 360 -30.13 -3.23 -0.86
CA THR A 360 -29.30 -3.42 0.36
C THR A 360 -28.23 -2.36 0.48
N PHE A 361 -28.11 -1.81 1.70
CA PHE A 361 -27.17 -0.77 2.10
C PHE A 361 -26.18 -1.28 3.13
N VAL A 362 -24.98 -0.70 3.14
CA VAL A 362 -23.96 -0.90 4.18
C VAL A 362 -23.71 0.44 4.88
N PRO A 363 -24.36 0.71 6.03
CA PRO A 363 -24.29 2.00 6.71
C PRO A 363 -22.86 2.48 7.02
N ASP A 364 -22.01 1.56 7.48
CA ASP A 364 -20.62 1.85 7.88
C ASP A 364 -19.67 2.09 6.69
N LEU A 365 -20.06 1.67 5.49
CA LEU A 365 -19.31 1.92 4.25
C LEU A 365 -19.97 3.07 3.50
N THR A 366 -20.01 4.25 4.13
CA THR A 366 -20.59 5.48 3.54
C THR A 366 -22.04 5.35 3.09
N GLY A 367 -22.82 4.48 3.77
CA GLY A 367 -24.20 4.19 3.40
C GLY A 367 -24.32 3.61 1.99
N ARG A 368 -23.30 2.91 1.49
CA ARG A 368 -23.24 2.42 0.11
C ARG A 368 -24.33 1.41 -0.15
N MET A 369 -25.02 1.56 -1.27
CA MET A 369 -26.00 0.59 -1.76
C MET A 369 -25.24 -0.45 -2.59
N VAL A 370 -25.13 -1.66 -2.06
CA VAL A 370 -24.34 -2.75 -2.65
C VAL A 370 -25.18 -3.77 -3.41
N GLU A 371 -26.51 -3.71 -3.25
CA GLU A 371 -27.45 -4.57 -3.95
C GLU A 371 -28.66 -3.77 -4.46
N MET A 372 -28.97 -3.96 -5.73
CA MET A 372 -30.23 -3.61 -6.40
C MET A 372 -30.65 -4.88 -7.16
N LYS A 373 -31.29 -5.81 -6.44
CA LYS A 373 -31.52 -7.17 -6.92
C LYS A 373 -32.97 -7.37 -7.31
N HIS A 374 -33.18 -7.85 -8.53
CA HIS A 374 -34.50 -8.27 -8.98
C HIS A 374 -34.83 -9.66 -8.44
N LYS A 375 -35.96 -9.80 -7.74
CA LYS A 375 -36.35 -11.02 -7.02
C LYS A 375 -36.57 -12.20 -7.95
N SER A 376 -37.27 -12.00 -9.07
CA SER A 376 -37.60 -13.09 -9.99
C SER A 376 -36.38 -13.67 -10.72
N THR A 377 -35.39 -12.84 -11.07
CA THR A 377 -34.19 -13.28 -11.80
C THR A 377 -33.02 -13.56 -10.88
N GLY A 378 -33.08 -13.10 -9.62
CA GLY A 378 -31.99 -13.15 -8.66
C GLY A 378 -30.79 -12.26 -9.02
N ARG A 379 -30.87 -11.44 -10.07
CA ARG A 379 -29.73 -10.64 -10.56
C ARG A 379 -29.62 -9.32 -9.83
N ASN A 380 -28.41 -9.05 -9.34
CA ASN A 380 -28.00 -7.76 -8.80
C ASN A 380 -27.37 -6.91 -9.91
N VAL A 381 -27.83 -5.67 -10.08
CA VAL A 381 -27.21 -4.74 -11.04
C VAL A 381 -26.07 -3.91 -10.43
N CYS A 382 -25.81 -3.98 -9.12
CA CYS A 382 -24.68 -3.30 -8.49
C CYS A 382 -23.38 -4.10 -8.66
N HIS A 383 -22.32 -3.45 -9.15
CA HIS A 383 -20.96 -3.99 -9.05
C HIS A 383 -20.44 -3.81 -7.61
N THR A 384 -19.75 -4.79 -7.04
CA THR A 384 -19.23 -4.74 -5.64
C THR A 384 -17.79 -4.23 -5.53
N GLY A 385 -17.16 -3.93 -6.67
CA GLY A 385 -15.77 -3.48 -6.74
C GLY A 385 -14.81 -4.65 -6.82
N VAL A 386 -13.54 -4.36 -7.08
CA VAL A 386 -12.47 -5.36 -7.04
C VAL A 386 -11.44 -5.04 -5.96
N PRO A 387 -10.85 -6.05 -5.30
CA PRO A 387 -10.01 -5.84 -4.12
C PRO A 387 -8.77 -4.96 -4.35
N GLU A 388 -8.30 -4.88 -5.58
CA GLU A 388 -7.14 -4.08 -6.00
C GLU A 388 -7.43 -2.57 -5.98
N GLN A 389 -8.70 -2.16 -5.86
CA GLN A 389 -9.09 -0.75 -5.87
C GLN A 389 -8.81 -0.05 -4.55
N LYS A 390 -8.21 1.15 -4.63
CA LYS A 390 -7.99 2.01 -3.46
C LYS A 390 -9.32 2.39 -2.78
N GLY A 391 -9.50 1.92 -1.55
CA GLY A 391 -10.68 2.15 -0.73
C GLY A 391 -11.64 0.97 -0.66
N TYR A 392 -11.31 -0.18 -1.28
CA TYR A 392 -12.13 -1.39 -1.22
C TYR A 392 -12.39 -1.82 0.25
N PRO A 393 -13.61 -2.25 0.61
CA PRO A 393 -14.78 -2.48 -0.25
C PRO A 393 -15.69 -1.26 -0.51
N ASP A 394 -15.30 -0.06 -0.08
CA ASP A 394 -16.09 1.18 -0.22
C ASP A 394 -15.83 1.90 -1.57
N VAL A 395 -16.02 1.19 -2.69
CA VAL A 395 -15.61 1.70 -4.03
C VAL A 395 -16.66 1.57 -5.14
N ALA A 396 -17.67 0.72 -5.02
CA ALA A 396 -18.65 0.43 -6.09
C ALA A 396 -20.14 0.48 -5.63
N GLY A 397 -21.10 -0.04 -6.38
CA GLY A 397 -22.52 0.15 -6.08
C GLY A 397 -22.97 1.61 -6.19
N TYR A 398 -23.91 2.07 -5.36
CA TYR A 398 -24.34 3.48 -5.32
C TYR A 398 -23.85 4.24 -4.07
N SER A 399 -23.38 5.47 -4.28
CA SER A 399 -22.96 6.41 -3.24
C SER A 399 -23.28 7.85 -3.62
N ASP A 400 -23.42 8.74 -2.62
CA ASP A 400 -23.61 10.16 -2.81
C ASP A 400 -22.68 11.03 -1.94
N THR A 401 -22.38 12.25 -2.42
CA THR A 401 -21.43 13.17 -1.76
C THR A 401 -21.88 14.63 -1.86
N ALA A 402 -21.64 15.41 -0.79
CA ALA A 402 -21.93 16.86 -0.69
C ALA A 402 -20.78 17.80 -1.12
N ASP A 403 -19.67 17.26 -1.61
CA ASP A 403 -18.64 18.01 -2.35
C ASP A 403 -17.96 17.03 -3.31
N TYR A 404 -17.80 17.43 -4.58
CA TYR A 404 -17.07 16.69 -5.61
C TYR A 404 -15.67 16.20 -5.19
N ARG A 405 -15.09 16.85 -4.17
CA ARG A 405 -13.72 16.65 -3.69
C ARG A 405 -13.62 15.88 -2.38
N ILE A 406 -14.74 15.63 -1.68
CA ILE A 406 -14.77 14.91 -0.42
C ILE A 406 -15.41 13.55 -0.70
N ARG A 407 -14.60 12.48 -0.75
CA ARG A 407 -15.16 11.13 -0.56
C ARG A 407 -15.75 11.13 0.84
N GLY A 408 -17.06 10.86 0.96
CA GLY A 408 -17.74 10.86 2.25
C GLY A 408 -16.97 9.99 3.24
N ILE A 409 -16.64 10.51 4.42
CA ILE A 409 -15.98 9.75 5.48
C ILE A 409 -16.90 9.80 6.69
N GLY A 410 -17.62 8.71 6.94
CA GLY A 410 -18.45 8.53 8.14
C GLY A 410 -19.61 7.54 7.91
N PRO A 411 -20.05 6.83 8.97
CA PRO A 411 -21.21 5.95 8.89
C PRO A 411 -22.49 6.78 8.69
N TYR A 412 -23.50 6.16 8.08
CA TYR A 412 -24.85 6.72 8.00
C TYR A 412 -25.71 6.12 9.11
N GLU A 413 -26.56 6.95 9.71
CA GLU A 413 -27.67 6.48 10.52
C GLU A 413 -28.85 6.21 9.60
N THR A 414 -29.44 5.03 9.69
CA THR A 414 -30.52 4.60 8.80
C THR A 414 -31.82 4.40 9.58
N ASP A 415 -32.91 4.88 9.01
CA ASP A 415 -34.27 4.72 9.50
C ASP A 415 -35.17 4.23 8.35
N ILE A 416 -36.16 3.37 8.65
CA ILE A 416 -37.05 2.78 7.65
C ILE A 416 -38.49 3.02 8.07
N GLU A 417 -39.25 3.67 7.20
CA GLU A 417 -40.69 3.88 7.33
C GLU A 417 -41.42 3.07 6.26
N THR A 418 -42.45 2.30 6.63
CA THR A 418 -43.29 1.56 5.68
C THR A 418 -44.73 2.06 5.77
N SER A 419 -45.33 2.31 4.61
CA SER A 419 -46.71 2.76 4.46
C SER A 419 -47.45 1.93 3.43
N VAL A 420 -48.73 2.25 3.19
CA VAL A 420 -49.53 1.65 2.12
C VAL A 420 -48.99 1.95 0.71
N ASP A 421 -48.21 3.03 0.57
CA ASP A 421 -47.67 3.49 -0.72
C ASP A 421 -46.28 2.92 -1.02
N GLY A 422 -45.59 2.38 -0.01
CA GLY A 422 -44.26 1.77 -0.16
C GLY A 422 -43.39 1.88 1.09
N THR A 423 -42.10 1.67 0.90
CA THR A 423 -41.07 1.74 1.95
C THR A 423 -40.09 2.87 1.64
N VAL A 424 -39.81 3.71 2.65
CA VAL A 424 -38.83 4.79 2.58
C VAL A 424 -37.68 4.48 3.53
N LEU A 425 -36.47 4.33 2.99
CA LEU A 425 -35.25 4.30 3.78
C LEU A 425 -34.64 5.69 3.80
N THR A 426 -34.45 6.27 4.99
CA THR A 426 -33.74 7.53 5.18
C THR A 426 -32.37 7.25 5.81
N ALA A 427 -31.30 7.60 5.11
CA ALA A 427 -29.93 7.51 5.59
C ALA A 427 -29.37 8.92 5.82
N ARG A 428 -28.95 9.23 7.05
CA ARG A 428 -28.44 10.55 7.45
C ARG A 428 -26.98 10.48 7.85
N ARG A 429 -26.21 11.51 7.48
CA ARG A 429 -24.82 11.69 7.90
C ARG A 429 -24.63 13.13 8.34
N GLU A 430 -24.19 13.35 9.57
CA GLU A 430 -23.97 14.69 10.13
C GLU A 430 -22.51 15.19 9.99
N ARG A 431 -21.53 14.28 9.99
CA ARG A 431 -20.10 14.65 9.97
C ARG A 431 -19.58 14.88 8.54
N LYS A 432 -18.73 15.92 8.38
CA LYS A 432 -18.00 16.25 7.13
C LYS A 432 -18.92 16.47 5.92
N GLY A 433 -19.88 17.40 6.07
CA GLY A 433 -20.88 17.76 5.07
C GLY A 433 -22.17 16.99 5.33
N PRO A 434 -23.19 17.62 5.93
CA PRO A 434 -24.43 16.95 6.27
C PRO A 434 -25.14 16.45 5.01
N LEU A 435 -25.62 15.21 5.00
CA LEU A 435 -26.30 14.63 3.86
C LEU A 435 -27.44 13.73 4.32
N THR A 436 -28.59 13.88 3.68
CA THR A 436 -29.71 12.96 3.83
C THR A 436 -29.99 12.30 2.49
N ARG A 437 -30.00 10.97 2.45
CA ARG A 437 -30.46 10.19 1.31
C ARG A 437 -31.77 9.52 1.67
N LYS A 438 -32.80 9.74 0.88
CA LYS A 438 -34.03 8.95 0.92
C LYS A 438 -34.09 8.02 -0.28
N VAL A 439 -34.40 6.76 -0.03
CA VAL A 439 -34.71 5.78 -1.07
C VAL A 439 -36.15 5.35 -0.89
N ILE A 440 -36.98 5.71 -1.87
CA ILE A 440 -38.42 5.54 -1.85
C ILE A 440 -38.75 4.40 -2.81
N LEU A 441 -39.13 3.26 -2.25
CA LEU A 441 -39.47 2.04 -2.97
C LEU A 441 -40.99 1.82 -2.90
N PRO A 442 -41.74 1.95 -4.00
CA PRO A 442 -43.17 1.65 -4.05
C PRO A 442 -43.47 0.18 -3.69
N THR A 443 -44.72 -0.12 -3.33
CA THR A 443 -45.15 -1.49 -2.99
C THR A 443 -45.02 -2.49 -4.14
N THR A 444 -45.04 -2.02 -5.40
CA THR A 444 -44.96 -2.87 -6.59
C THR A 444 -43.98 -2.33 -7.63
N GLY A 445 -43.46 -3.24 -8.45
CA GLY A 445 -42.62 -2.92 -9.61
C GLY A 445 -41.15 -2.66 -9.28
N SER A 446 -40.36 -2.44 -10.33
CA SER A 446 -38.89 -2.36 -10.26
C SER A 446 -38.33 -0.93 -10.36
N THR A 447 -39.16 0.08 -10.11
CA THR A 447 -38.76 1.50 -10.12
C THR A 447 -38.75 2.06 -8.70
N PHE A 448 -37.69 2.78 -8.35
CA PHE A 448 -37.58 3.48 -7.07
C PHE A 448 -36.95 4.86 -7.27
N ARG A 449 -37.15 5.75 -6.29
CA ARG A 449 -36.63 7.13 -6.33
C ARG A 449 -35.52 7.32 -5.30
N ILE A 450 -34.48 8.06 -5.68
CA ILE A 450 -33.42 8.49 -4.77
C ILE A 450 -33.45 10.01 -4.65
N GLU A 451 -33.67 10.50 -3.44
CA GLU A 451 -33.55 11.91 -3.10
C GLU A 451 -32.33 12.12 -2.20
N THR A 452 -31.34 12.87 -2.69
CA THR A 452 -30.21 13.31 -1.88
C THR A 452 -30.37 14.79 -1.57
N THR A 453 -30.36 15.16 -0.30
CA THR A 453 -30.43 16.55 0.17
C THR A 453 -29.27 16.90 1.09
N CYS A 454 -28.83 18.15 1.01
CA CYS A 454 -27.89 18.75 1.94
C CYS A 454 -28.54 20.01 2.53
N PRO A 455 -28.65 20.13 3.87
CA PRO A 455 -29.29 21.28 4.49
C PRO A 455 -28.49 22.58 4.27
N GLU A 456 -27.18 22.47 4.02
CA GLU A 456 -26.30 23.61 3.80
C GLU A 456 -26.06 23.82 2.30
N SER A 457 -26.18 25.06 1.82
CA SER A 457 -25.77 25.42 0.45
C SER A 457 -24.26 25.69 0.35
N ARG A 458 -23.55 25.72 1.48
CA ARG A 458 -22.11 25.93 1.56
C ARG A 458 -21.46 25.10 2.67
N PHE A 459 -20.27 24.57 2.40
CA PHE A 459 -19.41 23.90 3.39
C PHE A 459 -18.00 24.52 3.32
N ASP A 460 -17.41 24.91 4.46
CA ASP A 460 -16.11 25.59 4.52
C ASP A 460 -16.02 26.81 3.57
N ASN A 461 -17.03 27.69 3.64
CA ASN A 461 -17.22 28.89 2.80
C ASN A 461 -17.36 28.65 1.28
N ARG A 462 -17.50 27.41 0.82
CA ARG A 462 -17.62 27.06 -0.61
C ARG A 462 -19.02 26.53 -0.93
N PRO A 463 -19.57 26.81 -2.13
CA PRO A 463 -20.86 26.24 -2.53
C PRO A 463 -20.81 24.70 -2.56
N VAL A 464 -21.83 24.08 -1.97
CA VAL A 464 -22.06 22.63 -1.99
C VAL A 464 -22.39 22.19 -3.42
N GLY A 465 -21.97 20.98 -3.79
CA GLY A 465 -22.38 20.36 -5.04
C GLY A 465 -22.67 18.89 -4.78
N LEU A 466 -23.84 18.42 -5.19
CA LEU A 466 -24.25 17.05 -4.97
C LEU A 466 -23.80 16.17 -6.13
N ARG A 467 -23.34 14.97 -5.80
CA ARG A 467 -23.05 13.93 -6.79
C ARG A 467 -23.63 12.60 -6.33
N GLY A 468 -24.40 11.95 -7.19
CA GLY A 468 -24.73 10.53 -7.11
C GLY A 468 -23.83 9.73 -8.05
N GLN A 469 -23.33 8.58 -7.62
CA GLN A 469 -22.51 7.71 -8.46
C GLN A 469 -22.99 6.27 -8.33
N PHE A 470 -23.38 5.68 -9.45
CA PHE A 470 -23.65 4.26 -9.63
C PHE A 470 -22.45 3.57 -10.27
N VAL A 471 -22.20 2.33 -9.87
CA VAL A 471 -21.30 1.41 -10.56
C VAL A 471 -22.09 0.12 -10.81
N PHE A 472 -22.51 -0.07 -12.04
CA PHE A 472 -23.37 -1.19 -12.44
C PHE A 472 -22.55 -2.37 -12.96
N ASP A 473 -23.04 -3.58 -12.67
CA ASP A 473 -22.66 -4.82 -13.31
C ASP A 473 -23.78 -5.23 -14.28
N LEU A 474 -23.54 -5.03 -15.58
CA LEU A 474 -24.45 -5.39 -16.67
C LEU A 474 -23.77 -6.40 -17.61
N GLY A 475 -22.80 -7.16 -17.10
CA GLY A 475 -21.95 -8.03 -17.90
C GLY A 475 -20.82 -7.29 -18.62
N ARG A 476 -20.32 -7.88 -19.71
CA ARG A 476 -19.24 -7.28 -20.51
C ARG A 476 -19.71 -5.94 -21.06
N THR A 477 -18.93 -4.90 -20.82
CA THR A 477 -19.26 -3.54 -21.27
C THR A 477 -19.41 -3.44 -22.79
N ASP A 478 -18.72 -4.30 -23.54
CA ASP A 478 -18.85 -4.41 -25.00
C ASP A 478 -20.26 -4.73 -25.47
N ASP A 479 -21.04 -5.42 -24.64
CA ASP A 479 -22.40 -5.87 -24.94
C ASP A 479 -23.46 -4.91 -24.39
N VAL A 480 -23.04 -3.80 -23.77
CA VAL A 480 -23.96 -2.81 -23.19
C VAL A 480 -24.25 -1.70 -24.20
N THR A 481 -25.54 -1.43 -24.40
CA THR A 481 -26.06 -0.29 -25.16
C THR A 481 -26.46 0.84 -24.22
N LEU A 482 -26.08 2.07 -24.56
CA LEU A 482 -26.60 3.31 -24.00
C LEU A 482 -27.65 3.88 -24.95
N ALA A 483 -28.91 3.95 -24.49
CA ALA A 483 -30.02 4.55 -25.22
C ALA A 483 -30.48 5.82 -24.51
N VAL A 484 -30.65 6.90 -25.27
CA VAL A 484 -31.23 8.17 -24.81
C VAL A 484 -32.43 8.48 -25.72
N PRO A 485 -33.63 8.77 -25.18
CA PRO A 485 -34.80 9.03 -26.01
C PRO A 485 -34.56 10.16 -27.03
N GLY A 486 -34.97 9.92 -28.28
CA GLY A 486 -34.77 10.87 -29.38
C GLY A 486 -33.34 10.91 -29.97
N ARG A 487 -32.43 10.02 -29.52
CA ARG A 487 -31.07 9.89 -30.07
C ARG A 487 -30.79 8.46 -30.55
N PRO A 488 -29.85 8.28 -31.50
CA PRO A 488 -29.39 6.94 -31.87
C PRO A 488 -28.77 6.21 -30.66
N ALA A 489 -29.06 4.92 -30.52
CA ALA A 489 -28.41 4.08 -29.52
C ALA A 489 -26.90 3.98 -29.77
N VAL A 490 -26.14 4.04 -28.69
CA VAL A 490 -24.67 4.02 -28.72
C VAL A 490 -24.17 2.76 -28.03
N SER A 491 -23.26 2.06 -28.68
CA SER A 491 -22.58 0.93 -28.05
C SER A 491 -21.52 1.44 -27.06
N LEU A 492 -21.46 0.81 -25.89
CA LEU A 492 -20.39 1.04 -24.92
C LEU A 492 -19.15 0.17 -25.17
N SER A 493 -19.09 -0.55 -26.30
CA SER A 493 -17.86 -1.19 -26.76
C SER A 493 -16.71 -0.19 -26.80
N MET A 494 -15.57 -0.65 -26.31
CA MET A 494 -14.34 0.12 -26.35
C MET A 494 -13.49 -0.28 -27.57
N PRO A 495 -12.76 0.66 -28.18
CA PRO A 495 -11.72 0.30 -29.16
C PRO A 495 -10.67 -0.64 -28.53
N ALA A 496 -9.99 -1.44 -29.37
CA ALA A 496 -9.00 -2.43 -28.89
C ALA A 496 -7.79 -1.77 -28.19
N GLU A 497 -7.53 -0.51 -28.53
CA GLU A 497 -6.44 0.33 -28.06
C GLU A 497 -6.77 1.21 -26.84
N GLU A 498 -8.03 1.23 -26.36
CA GLU A 498 -8.44 2.00 -25.18
C GLU A 498 -8.74 1.06 -23.99
N ASN A 499 -8.36 1.47 -22.77
CA ASN A 499 -8.70 0.76 -21.53
C ASN A 499 -9.89 1.36 -20.77
N GLU A 500 -10.33 2.55 -21.17
CA GLU A 500 -11.51 3.20 -20.64
C GLU A 500 -12.03 4.30 -21.55
N ARG A 501 -13.28 4.68 -21.32
CA ARG A 501 -13.95 5.76 -22.05
C ARG A 501 -14.96 6.45 -21.12
N THR A 502 -15.01 7.78 -21.19
CA THR A 502 -16.03 8.58 -20.50
C THR A 502 -16.84 9.35 -21.53
N GLN A 503 -18.16 9.23 -21.48
CA GLN A 503 -19.10 10.06 -22.23
C GLN A 503 -19.75 11.05 -21.26
N VAL A 504 -19.82 12.31 -21.66
CA VAL A 504 -20.33 13.41 -20.84
C VAL A 504 -21.55 14.01 -21.53
N TRP A 505 -22.64 14.15 -20.79
CA TRP A 505 -23.94 14.60 -21.29
C TRP A 505 -24.44 15.75 -20.43
N SER A 506 -24.89 16.85 -21.03
CA SER A 506 -25.55 17.90 -20.26
C SER A 506 -26.94 17.45 -19.84
N ALA A 507 -27.46 17.97 -18.73
CA ALA A 507 -28.82 17.61 -18.28
C ALA A 507 -29.90 17.81 -19.35
N GLY A 508 -29.77 18.85 -20.19
CA GLY A 508 -30.68 19.09 -21.32
C GLY A 508 -30.64 18.01 -22.40
N ASP A 509 -29.51 17.32 -22.59
CA ASP A 509 -29.36 16.25 -23.59
C ASP A 509 -30.10 14.96 -23.21
N VAL A 510 -30.37 14.78 -21.92
CA VAL A 510 -30.83 13.54 -21.29
C VAL A 510 -32.06 13.76 -20.42
N VAL A 511 -32.81 14.85 -20.63
CA VAL A 511 -33.98 15.22 -19.81
C VAL A 511 -35.04 14.12 -19.74
N ALA A 512 -35.18 13.32 -20.81
CA ALA A 512 -36.11 12.20 -20.89
C ALA A 512 -35.56 10.89 -20.28
N GLY A 513 -34.35 10.91 -19.73
CA GLY A 513 -33.68 9.74 -19.15
C GLY A 513 -32.58 9.13 -20.03
N LEU A 514 -31.89 8.14 -19.46
CA LEU A 514 -30.98 7.25 -20.17
C LEU A 514 -31.22 5.81 -19.73
N THR A 515 -30.99 4.87 -20.65
CA THR A 515 -31.08 3.44 -20.40
C THR A 515 -29.78 2.75 -20.77
N LEU A 516 -29.25 1.94 -19.87
CA LEU A 516 -28.16 1.01 -20.12
C LEU A 516 -28.75 -0.40 -20.21
N ALA A 517 -28.53 -1.11 -21.31
CA ALA A 517 -29.11 -2.44 -21.53
C ALA A 517 -28.10 -3.41 -22.12
N ASN A 518 -28.09 -4.65 -21.63
CA ASN A 518 -27.41 -5.78 -22.23
C ASN A 518 -28.45 -6.79 -22.72
N HIS A 519 -28.65 -6.82 -24.04
CA HIS A 519 -29.64 -7.68 -24.69
C HIS A 519 -29.30 -9.18 -24.62
N ALA A 520 -28.01 -9.53 -24.51
CA ALA A 520 -27.61 -10.95 -24.40
C ALA A 520 -27.94 -11.53 -23.02
N LEU A 521 -27.93 -10.65 -22.01
CA LEU A 521 -28.23 -11.00 -20.63
C LEU A 521 -29.68 -10.70 -20.23
N ASP A 522 -30.44 -9.98 -21.06
CA ASP A 522 -31.78 -9.48 -20.78
C ASP A 522 -31.84 -8.70 -19.45
N ILE A 523 -30.92 -7.75 -19.31
CA ILE A 523 -30.78 -6.92 -18.11
C ILE A 523 -30.52 -5.47 -18.49
N GLY A 524 -31.09 -4.55 -17.74
CA GLY A 524 -30.81 -3.13 -17.92
C GLY A 524 -31.12 -2.29 -16.71
N VAL A 525 -30.72 -1.03 -16.78
CA VAL A 525 -31.06 0.00 -15.82
C VAL A 525 -31.44 1.27 -16.57
N ARG A 526 -32.57 1.87 -16.19
CA ARG A 526 -32.99 3.18 -16.66
C ARG A 526 -32.85 4.19 -15.53
N ILE A 527 -32.35 5.37 -15.84
CA ILE A 527 -32.27 6.50 -14.91
C ILE A 527 -32.94 7.69 -15.57
N ASP A 528 -33.97 8.23 -14.92
CA ASP A 528 -34.78 9.34 -15.42
C ASP A 528 -35.35 10.18 -14.25
N GLY A 529 -36.34 11.04 -14.52
CA GLY A 529 -36.98 11.85 -13.49
C GLY A 529 -36.04 12.82 -12.77
N PHE A 530 -35.04 13.35 -13.50
CA PHE A 530 -33.99 14.20 -12.94
C PHE A 530 -34.53 15.51 -12.36
N SER A 531 -33.97 15.95 -11.23
CA SER A 531 -34.22 17.30 -10.71
C SER A 531 -33.71 18.39 -11.64
N GLU A 532 -34.35 19.56 -11.61
CA GLU A 532 -33.90 20.77 -12.33
C GLU A 532 -32.47 21.23 -11.95
N THR A 533 -31.96 20.77 -10.81
CA THR A 533 -30.61 21.05 -10.32
C THR A 533 -29.53 20.20 -10.97
N LEU A 534 -29.88 19.15 -11.72
CA LEU A 534 -28.92 18.33 -12.45
C LEU A 534 -28.23 19.19 -13.52
N ASP A 535 -26.91 19.15 -13.55
CA ASP A 535 -26.08 19.87 -14.53
C ASP A 535 -25.48 18.91 -15.56
N LEU A 536 -24.96 17.77 -15.08
CA LEU A 536 -24.17 16.84 -15.89
C LEU A 536 -24.44 15.38 -15.54
N ILE A 537 -24.46 14.53 -16.56
CA ILE A 537 -24.34 13.08 -16.44
C ILE A 537 -23.04 12.61 -17.10
N GLN A 538 -22.34 11.69 -16.45
CA GLN A 538 -21.16 11.02 -17.01
C GLN A 538 -21.37 9.51 -17.02
N VAL A 539 -21.13 8.87 -18.16
CA VAL A 539 -21.10 7.42 -18.31
C VAL A 539 -19.66 7.00 -18.58
N HIS A 540 -19.06 6.29 -17.63
CA HIS A 540 -17.67 5.84 -17.67
C HIS A 540 -17.61 4.32 -17.74
N VAL A 541 -16.79 3.80 -18.65
CA VAL A 541 -16.57 2.37 -18.86
C VAL A 541 -15.09 2.04 -18.78
N ASN A 542 -14.76 0.89 -18.20
CA ASN A 542 -13.37 0.44 -18.02
C ASN A 542 -13.27 -1.07 -18.30
N ALA A 543 -12.40 -1.45 -19.24
CA ALA A 543 -12.26 -2.84 -19.69
C ALA A 543 -11.74 -3.78 -18.59
N GLY A 544 -10.88 -3.29 -17.70
CA GLY A 544 -10.34 -4.08 -16.59
C GLY A 544 -11.37 -4.36 -15.49
N ARG A 545 -12.34 -3.45 -15.31
CA ARG A 545 -13.35 -3.56 -14.25
C ARG A 545 -14.65 -4.21 -14.70
N ARG A 546 -14.90 -4.35 -16.01
CA ARG A 546 -16.17 -4.89 -16.56
C ARG A 546 -17.42 -4.31 -15.89
N SER A 547 -17.43 -3.00 -15.69
CA SER A 547 -18.53 -2.27 -15.04
C SER A 547 -18.83 -0.97 -15.78
N VAL A 548 -20.06 -0.48 -15.62
CA VAL A 548 -20.50 0.80 -16.17
C VAL A 548 -20.78 1.76 -15.02
N THR A 549 -19.99 2.83 -14.92
CA THR A 549 -20.17 3.86 -13.90
C THR A 549 -21.03 4.99 -14.45
N VAL A 550 -22.11 5.35 -13.75
CA VAL A 550 -22.92 6.53 -14.08
C VAL A 550 -22.81 7.54 -12.95
N ARG A 551 -22.42 8.77 -13.26
CA ARG A 551 -22.37 9.88 -12.30
C ARG A 551 -23.39 10.93 -12.66
N LEU A 552 -24.18 11.32 -11.67
CA LEU A 552 -25.13 12.42 -11.72
C LEU A 552 -24.55 13.56 -10.89
N GLN A 553 -24.46 14.76 -11.46
CA GLN A 553 -23.84 15.91 -10.83
C GLN A 553 -24.79 17.10 -10.86
N ALA A 554 -25.13 17.63 -9.68
CA ALA A 554 -25.91 18.84 -9.50
C ALA A 554 -25.00 20.03 -9.20
N GLY A 555 -25.19 21.14 -9.91
CA GLY A 555 -24.25 22.27 -9.95
C GLY A 555 -23.95 22.93 -8.59
N PRO A 556 -22.94 23.82 -8.52
CA PRO A 556 -22.59 24.53 -7.27
C PRO A 556 -23.79 25.30 -6.68
N GLY A 557 -24.02 25.12 -5.38
CA GLY A 557 -25.16 25.66 -4.65
C GLY A 557 -26.39 24.74 -4.61
N ALA A 558 -26.40 23.64 -5.38
CA ALA A 558 -27.50 22.69 -5.37
C ALA A 558 -27.56 21.90 -4.06
N THR A 559 -28.64 22.09 -3.32
CA THR A 559 -28.92 21.39 -2.04
C THR A 559 -29.78 20.15 -2.21
N ARG A 560 -30.22 19.84 -3.43
CA ARG A 560 -31.05 18.67 -3.76
C ARG A 560 -30.62 18.06 -5.09
N LEU A 561 -30.56 16.73 -5.15
CA LEU A 561 -30.40 15.91 -6.35
C LEU A 561 -31.44 14.78 -6.30
N ASP A 562 -32.22 14.65 -7.35
CA ASP A 562 -33.37 13.74 -7.43
C ASP A 562 -33.36 12.99 -8.76
N HIS A 563 -33.72 11.71 -8.72
CA HIS A 563 -33.84 10.85 -9.89
C HIS A 563 -34.57 9.56 -9.55
N GLN A 564 -35.10 8.91 -10.57
CA GLN A 564 -35.64 7.56 -10.50
C GLN A 564 -34.67 6.57 -11.13
N VAL A 565 -34.73 5.33 -10.64
CA VAL A 565 -33.99 4.20 -11.16
C VAL A 565 -34.97 3.05 -11.39
N THR A 566 -35.00 2.52 -12.61
CA THR A 566 -35.73 1.29 -12.94
C THR A 566 -34.75 0.17 -13.23
N VAL A 567 -34.86 -0.96 -12.54
CA VAL A 567 -34.13 -2.20 -12.89
C VAL A 567 -34.97 -2.97 -13.91
N LEU A 568 -34.40 -3.21 -15.08
CA LEU A 568 -35.06 -3.88 -16.20
C LEU A 568 -34.62 -5.34 -16.27
N THR A 569 -35.59 -6.23 -16.42
CA THR A 569 -35.42 -7.68 -16.66
C THR A 569 -35.94 -8.13 -18.02
N ASP A 570 -36.45 -7.17 -18.80
CA ASP A 570 -36.78 -7.30 -20.21
C ASP A 570 -36.28 -6.02 -20.90
N VAL A 571 -35.42 -6.17 -21.90
CA VAL A 571 -34.87 -5.07 -22.67
C VAL A 571 -35.15 -5.20 -24.17
N ALA A 572 -36.15 -5.99 -24.57
CA ALA A 572 -36.49 -6.22 -25.97
C ALA A 572 -36.83 -4.93 -26.73
N ASP A 573 -37.54 -4.00 -26.06
CA ASP A 573 -37.96 -2.72 -26.65
C ASP A 573 -36.89 -1.63 -26.62
N ILE A 574 -35.74 -1.89 -25.99
CA ILE A 574 -34.64 -0.92 -25.96
C ILE A 574 -33.92 -0.95 -27.32
N PRO A 575 -33.67 0.21 -27.97
CA PRO A 575 -32.96 0.22 -29.24
C PRO A 575 -31.55 -0.38 -29.10
N LYS A 576 -31.23 -1.35 -29.94
CA LYS A 576 -29.95 -2.07 -29.89
C LYS A 576 -28.88 -1.36 -30.73
N ALA A 577 -27.74 -1.06 -30.13
CA ALA A 577 -26.60 -0.52 -30.87
C ALA A 577 -25.85 -1.64 -31.61
N ARG A 578 -25.17 -1.30 -32.72
CA ARG A 578 -24.23 -2.22 -33.37
C ARG A 578 -22.96 -2.29 -32.54
N HIS A 579 -22.70 -3.44 -31.94
CA HIS A 579 -21.46 -3.71 -31.19
C HIS A 579 -20.32 -4.02 -32.17
N ALA A 580 -19.12 -3.48 -31.91
CA ALA A 580 -17.93 -3.87 -32.65
C ALA A 580 -17.60 -5.34 -32.30
N SER A 581 -17.08 -6.12 -33.26
CA SER A 581 -16.67 -7.51 -32.99
C SER A 581 -15.66 -7.52 -31.84
N ALA A 582 -15.87 -8.40 -30.85
CA ALA A 582 -15.03 -8.57 -29.67
C ALA A 582 -13.61 -9.05 -30.04
N GLY A 583 -12.80 -8.16 -30.61
CA GLY A 583 -11.35 -8.31 -30.60
C GLY A 583 -10.89 -8.15 -29.16
N SER A 584 -10.08 -9.07 -28.64
CA SER A 584 -9.51 -8.96 -27.31
C SER A 584 -8.90 -7.57 -27.10
N HIS A 585 -9.45 -6.74 -26.20
CA HIS A 585 -8.79 -5.50 -25.79
C HIS A 585 -7.38 -5.87 -25.34
N ARG A 586 -6.37 -5.45 -26.10
CA ARG A 586 -4.97 -5.63 -25.70
C ARG A 586 -4.44 -4.27 -25.31
N ALA A 587 -4.52 -4.06 -23.99
CA ALA A 587 -4.31 -2.87 -23.21
C ALA A 587 -3.02 -2.10 -23.48
N GLY A 588 -3.08 -0.78 -23.30
CA GLY A 588 -1.88 0.04 -23.41
C GLY A 588 -2.12 1.53 -23.35
N ARG A 589 -3.35 2.00 -23.10
CA ARG A 589 -3.66 3.42 -23.01
C ARG A 589 -4.61 3.68 -21.84
N VAL A 590 -4.20 4.53 -20.92
CA VAL A 590 -4.98 4.97 -19.75
C VAL A 590 -5.17 6.48 -19.85
N ARG A 591 -6.39 6.99 -19.70
CA ARG A 591 -6.74 8.41 -19.78
C ARG A 591 -7.43 8.89 -18.51
N TYR A 592 -6.86 9.90 -17.87
CA TYR A 592 -7.49 10.61 -16.76
C TYR A 592 -8.19 11.87 -17.29
N GLY A 593 -9.53 11.83 -17.26
CA GLY A 593 -10.39 12.95 -17.62
C GLY A 593 -10.56 13.97 -16.49
N GLN A 594 -11.27 15.05 -16.80
CA GLN A 594 -11.60 16.17 -15.91
C GLN A 594 -12.23 15.72 -14.59
N ASP A 595 -13.01 14.65 -14.62
CA ASP A 595 -13.65 14.03 -13.45
C ASP A 595 -12.66 13.35 -12.49
N GLU A 596 -11.49 12.97 -12.99
CA GLU A 596 -10.40 12.37 -12.23
C GLU A 596 -9.31 13.39 -11.87
N MET A 597 -9.46 14.64 -12.33
CA MET A 597 -8.58 15.73 -11.99
C MET A 597 -8.97 16.34 -10.65
N ARG A 598 -8.14 16.08 -9.64
CA ARG A 598 -8.21 16.77 -8.37
C ARG A 598 -7.80 18.22 -8.54
N ARG A 599 -8.64 19.09 -8.00
CA ARG A 599 -8.37 20.53 -7.87
C ARG A 599 -7.77 20.83 -6.52
N VAL A 600 -6.49 21.10 -6.49
CA VAL A 600 -5.81 21.56 -5.28
C VAL A 600 -5.94 23.08 -5.22
N ARG A 601 -6.52 23.61 -4.12
CA ARG A 601 -6.75 25.05 -3.90
C ARG A 601 -7.60 25.68 -5.02
N SER A 602 -8.91 25.43 -4.98
CA SER A 602 -9.87 25.72 -6.07
C SER A 602 -9.97 27.16 -6.55
N GLN A 603 -9.38 28.14 -5.87
CA GLN A 603 -9.28 29.52 -6.38
C GLN A 603 -8.48 29.64 -7.69
N TRP A 604 -7.61 28.67 -7.97
CA TRP A 604 -6.65 28.72 -9.08
C TRP A 604 -7.12 28.05 -10.37
N GLY A 605 -8.31 27.46 -10.39
CA GLY A 605 -8.89 26.95 -11.63
C GLY A 605 -10.40 26.76 -11.58
N ARG A 606 -11.04 26.62 -12.77
CA ARG A 606 -12.47 26.27 -12.95
C ARG A 606 -12.68 25.30 -14.12
N PHE A 607 -13.68 24.42 -14.02
CA PHE A 607 -14.15 23.70 -15.21
C PHE A 607 -14.91 24.70 -16.08
N VAL A 608 -14.67 24.67 -17.37
CA VAL A 608 -15.29 25.57 -18.35
C VAL A 608 -15.81 24.72 -19.49
N LYS A 609 -17.03 24.98 -19.94
CA LYS A 609 -17.55 24.38 -21.18
C LYS A 609 -16.69 24.84 -22.34
N ASP A 610 -16.15 23.89 -23.09
CA ASP A 610 -15.32 24.14 -24.26
C ASP A 610 -15.62 23.06 -25.30
N PRO A 611 -16.44 23.36 -26.33
CA PRO A 611 -16.79 22.39 -27.37
C PRO A 611 -15.61 21.81 -28.14
N THR A 612 -14.41 22.43 -28.04
CA THR A 612 -13.19 21.95 -28.71
C THR A 612 -12.37 20.97 -27.84
N ALA A 613 -12.71 20.85 -26.55
CA ALA A 613 -12.14 19.84 -25.66
C ALA A 613 -12.75 18.46 -25.92
N THR A 614 -12.02 17.38 -25.60
CA THR A 614 -12.40 16.01 -25.99
C THR A 614 -13.80 15.60 -25.51
N ASN A 615 -14.24 16.10 -24.35
CA ASN A 615 -15.56 15.83 -23.78
C ASN A 615 -16.43 17.09 -23.61
N GLY A 616 -16.12 18.16 -24.34
CA GLY A 616 -16.87 19.42 -24.27
C GLY A 616 -16.61 20.26 -23.01
N VAL A 617 -15.67 19.85 -22.14
CA VAL A 617 -15.30 20.56 -20.90
C VAL A 617 -13.78 20.61 -20.79
N ALA A 618 -13.22 21.71 -20.29
CA ALA A 618 -11.79 21.85 -20.02
C ALA A 618 -11.53 22.37 -18.60
N MET A 619 -10.37 22.03 -18.05
CA MET A 619 -9.90 22.57 -16.79
C MET A 619 -9.09 23.85 -17.04
N TYR A 620 -9.70 25.01 -16.83
CA TYR A 620 -9.04 26.32 -16.89
C TYR A 620 -8.28 26.62 -15.59
N GLN A 621 -7.09 27.20 -15.70
CA GLN A 621 -6.33 27.78 -14.59
C GLN A 621 -5.95 29.24 -14.87
N LEU A 622 -5.80 30.02 -13.80
CA LEU A 622 -5.31 31.40 -13.91
C LEU A 622 -3.79 31.41 -14.21
N PRO A 623 -3.29 32.28 -15.08
CA PRO A 623 -1.88 32.28 -15.45
C PRO A 623 -0.93 32.89 -14.39
N ASP A 624 -1.44 33.42 -13.28
CA ASP A 624 -0.74 34.22 -12.26
C ASP A 624 -0.25 33.43 -11.02
N HIS A 625 -0.14 32.11 -11.13
CA HIS A 625 0.39 31.27 -10.05
C HIS A 625 1.34 30.18 -10.56
N LYS A 626 1.97 29.48 -9.61
CA LYS A 626 2.83 28.29 -9.85
C LYS A 626 2.31 27.03 -9.15
N GLU A 627 1.17 27.13 -8.48
CA GLU A 627 0.56 26.03 -7.75
C GLU A 627 0.19 24.85 -8.66
N TRP A 628 0.42 23.62 -8.18
CA TRP A 628 0.02 22.37 -8.83
C TRP A 628 -1.49 22.13 -8.66
N ALA A 629 -2.29 23.06 -9.19
CA ALA A 629 -3.71 23.14 -8.94
C ALA A 629 -4.50 21.99 -9.59
N VAL A 630 -3.92 21.31 -10.59
CA VAL A 630 -4.52 20.16 -11.27
C VAL A 630 -3.64 18.95 -11.10
N GLN A 631 -4.20 17.89 -10.50
CA GLN A 631 -3.50 16.64 -10.21
C GLN A 631 -4.38 15.42 -10.48
N SER A 632 -3.81 14.31 -10.94
CA SER A 632 -4.52 13.03 -11.04
C SER A 632 -3.67 11.91 -10.48
N TRP A 633 -4.22 11.16 -9.52
CA TRP A 633 -3.54 10.05 -8.84
C TRP A 633 -3.59 8.78 -9.67
N PHE A 634 -2.50 8.03 -9.67
CA PHE A 634 -2.49 6.73 -10.32
C PHE A 634 -3.38 5.72 -9.61
N ASP A 635 -4.01 4.89 -10.42
CA ASP A 635 -4.77 3.73 -9.99
C ASP A 635 -4.14 2.50 -10.64
N PRO A 636 -3.23 1.80 -9.94
CA PRO A 636 -2.51 0.62 -10.42
C PRO A 636 -3.40 -0.47 -11.02
N SER A 637 -4.67 -0.56 -10.62
CA SER A 637 -5.61 -1.53 -11.20
C SER A 637 -5.89 -1.29 -12.70
N ARG A 638 -5.51 -0.12 -13.23
CA ARG A 638 -5.65 0.25 -14.66
C ARG A 638 -4.41 -0.04 -15.49
N PHE A 639 -3.31 -0.47 -14.87
CA PHE A 639 -2.01 -0.65 -15.52
C PHE A 639 -1.59 -2.13 -15.50
N GLU A 640 -0.84 -2.52 -16.52
CA GLU A 640 -0.20 -3.83 -16.54
C GLU A 640 0.91 -3.89 -15.47
N PRO A 641 0.97 -4.95 -14.65
CA PRO A 641 2.03 -5.11 -13.66
C PRO A 641 3.42 -4.93 -14.27
N GLU A 642 4.30 -4.22 -13.55
CA GLU A 642 5.71 -3.99 -13.90
C GLU A 642 5.97 -3.28 -15.26
N THR A 643 4.91 -2.82 -15.93
CA THR A 643 5.02 -2.20 -17.26
C THR A 643 5.32 -0.70 -17.15
N ARG A 644 6.19 -0.20 -18.03
CA ARG A 644 6.51 1.24 -18.13
C ARG A 644 5.51 1.95 -19.03
N TYR A 645 5.16 3.18 -18.68
CA TYR A 645 4.23 4.02 -19.43
C TYR A 645 4.84 5.38 -19.76
N ASP A 646 4.66 5.83 -21.00
CA ASP A 646 4.88 7.22 -21.40
C ASP A 646 3.68 8.08 -21.01
N VAL A 647 3.94 9.16 -20.29
CA VAL A 647 2.93 10.05 -19.69
C VAL A 647 2.80 11.32 -20.52
N TYR A 648 1.57 11.71 -20.79
CA TYR A 648 1.21 12.85 -21.62
C TYR A 648 0.14 13.72 -20.95
N ALA A 649 0.13 15.01 -21.28
CA ALA A 649 -0.96 15.94 -20.97
C ALA A 649 -1.41 16.66 -22.25
N ARG A 650 -2.72 16.71 -22.48
CA ARG A 650 -3.31 17.53 -23.56
C ARG A 650 -3.68 18.90 -23.01
N ILE A 651 -3.02 19.94 -23.52
CA ILE A 651 -3.02 21.29 -22.95
C ILE A 651 -3.23 22.32 -24.06
N ARG A 652 -4.00 23.38 -23.77
CA ARG A 652 -4.07 24.61 -24.56
C ARG A 652 -3.52 25.78 -23.75
N VAL A 653 -2.78 26.66 -24.42
CA VAL A 653 -2.28 27.91 -23.86
C VAL A 653 -2.68 29.05 -24.78
N ASP A 654 -3.39 30.03 -24.26
CA ASP A 654 -3.74 31.22 -25.04
C ASP A 654 -2.58 32.22 -24.93
N LYS A 655 -1.79 32.34 -25.99
CA LYS A 655 -0.60 33.20 -26.03
C LYS A 655 -1.00 34.67 -26.22
N LYS A 656 -0.41 35.58 -25.40
CA LYS A 656 -0.43 37.04 -25.63
C LYS A 656 0.88 37.55 -26.25
N SER A 657 1.98 36.82 -26.02
CA SER A 657 3.32 37.16 -26.51
C SER A 657 3.98 35.96 -27.22
N ALA A 658 4.96 36.24 -28.08
CA ALA A 658 5.70 35.19 -28.82
C ALA A 658 6.74 34.45 -27.97
N GLN A 659 7.24 35.08 -26.90
CA GLN A 659 8.27 34.53 -26.02
C GLN A 659 7.83 34.62 -24.55
N GLY A 660 8.35 33.73 -23.70
CA GLY A 660 8.10 33.74 -22.27
C GLY A 660 7.92 32.34 -21.70
N GLN A 661 7.72 32.24 -20.39
CA GLN A 661 7.43 30.96 -19.73
C GLN A 661 5.93 30.65 -19.85
N ALA A 662 5.56 29.43 -20.24
CA ALA A 662 4.16 29.02 -20.38
C ALA A 662 3.70 28.19 -19.17
N PHE A 663 4.15 26.95 -19.06
CA PHE A 663 3.71 26.01 -18.02
C PHE A 663 4.78 24.97 -17.68
N SER A 664 4.55 24.22 -16.61
CA SER A 664 5.28 23.02 -16.25
C SER A 664 4.33 21.90 -15.86
N SER A 665 4.74 20.65 -16.07
CA SER A 665 3.98 19.46 -15.72
C SER A 665 4.94 18.35 -15.28
N GLY A 666 4.47 17.41 -14.45
CA GLY A 666 5.32 16.34 -13.96
C GLY A 666 4.55 15.19 -13.32
N VAL A 667 5.30 14.16 -12.95
CA VAL A 667 4.84 13.05 -12.11
C VAL A 667 5.60 13.11 -10.80
N TYR A 668 4.87 13.11 -9.69
CA TYR A 668 5.42 13.15 -8.34
C TYR A 668 5.08 11.86 -7.61
N ASP A 669 6.05 11.29 -6.92
CA ASP A 669 5.95 10.12 -6.05
C ASP A 669 6.10 10.58 -4.59
N GLN A 670 5.18 10.16 -3.70
CA GLN A 670 5.19 10.61 -2.31
C GLN A 670 6.47 10.27 -1.54
N GLU A 671 7.16 9.20 -1.91
CA GLU A 671 8.36 8.72 -1.22
C GLU A 671 9.63 9.16 -1.94
N ARG A 672 9.59 9.20 -3.28
CA ARG A 672 10.77 9.46 -4.12
C ARG A 672 10.88 10.88 -4.64
N GLY A 673 9.85 11.70 -4.49
CA GLY A 673 9.79 13.06 -5.04
C GLY A 673 9.45 13.09 -6.55
N GLY A 674 9.98 14.06 -7.30
CA GLY A 674 9.70 14.19 -8.73
C GLY A 674 10.35 13.07 -9.56
N VAL A 675 9.54 12.26 -10.24
CA VAL A 675 10.02 11.11 -11.03
C VAL A 675 9.98 11.34 -12.54
N ALA A 676 9.23 12.34 -13.02
CA ALA A 676 9.24 12.83 -14.40
C ALA A 676 8.79 14.29 -14.46
N GLY A 677 9.20 15.06 -15.46
CA GLY A 677 8.86 16.47 -15.56
C GLY A 677 9.16 17.12 -16.91
N LEU A 678 8.40 18.15 -17.22
CA LEU A 678 8.48 18.99 -18.41
C LEU A 678 8.28 20.46 -18.04
N SER A 679 9.02 21.35 -18.70
CA SER A 679 8.79 22.81 -18.66
C SER A 679 8.73 23.33 -20.10
N VAL A 680 7.69 24.09 -20.43
CA VAL A 680 7.42 24.57 -21.80
C VAL A 680 7.46 26.11 -21.83
N LYS A 681 8.08 26.66 -22.88
CA LYS A 681 8.11 28.10 -23.15
C LYS A 681 7.15 28.46 -24.28
N LEU A 682 6.70 29.71 -24.35
CA LEU A 682 5.71 30.16 -25.34
C LEU A 682 6.22 30.04 -26.78
N GLN A 683 7.52 30.21 -27.01
CA GLN A 683 8.11 30.02 -28.34
C GLN A 683 8.07 28.56 -28.83
N ASP A 684 7.91 27.59 -27.92
CA ASP A 684 7.87 26.16 -28.25
C ASP A 684 6.43 25.68 -28.47
N ILE A 685 5.43 26.58 -28.38
CA ILE A 685 4.02 26.30 -28.61
C ILE A 685 3.63 26.83 -29.98
N GLU A 686 3.22 25.94 -30.89
CA GLU A 686 2.94 26.28 -32.30
C GLU A 686 1.80 27.30 -32.44
N ASP A 687 0.68 27.06 -31.78
CA ASP A 687 -0.52 27.89 -31.87
C ASP A 687 -1.35 27.87 -30.57
N ASN A 688 -2.47 28.59 -30.55
CA ASN A 688 -3.41 28.62 -29.42
C ASN A 688 -4.38 27.41 -29.40
N GLY A 689 -4.02 26.31 -30.05
CA GLY A 689 -4.78 25.06 -30.12
C GLY A 689 -4.44 24.07 -29.00
N TRP A 690 -5.05 22.89 -29.08
CA TRP A 690 -4.80 21.79 -28.15
C TRP A 690 -3.62 20.94 -28.60
N HIS A 691 -2.59 20.87 -27.76
CA HIS A 691 -1.37 20.12 -28.02
C HIS A 691 -1.16 19.00 -27.01
N LEU A 692 -0.58 17.89 -27.44
CA LEU A 692 -0.26 16.75 -26.58
C LEU A 692 1.23 16.79 -26.20
N TYR A 693 1.52 17.01 -24.92
CA TYR A 693 2.88 17.15 -24.41
C TYR A 693 3.32 15.87 -23.68
N ARG A 694 4.48 15.31 -24.05
CA ARG A 694 5.08 14.17 -23.34
C ARG A 694 5.81 14.67 -22.10
N ILE A 695 5.37 14.23 -20.93
CA ILE A 695 5.92 14.61 -19.62
C ILE A 695 7.13 13.75 -19.26
N GLY A 696 7.06 12.44 -19.55
CA GLY A 696 8.16 11.50 -19.26
C GLY A 696 7.67 10.06 -19.21
N ARG A 697 8.50 9.17 -18.65
CA ARG A 697 8.25 7.73 -18.58
C ARG A 697 8.33 7.26 -17.14
N VAL A 698 7.34 6.49 -16.69
CA VAL A 698 7.25 6.00 -15.30
C VAL A 698 6.75 4.56 -15.25
N THR A 699 7.04 3.87 -14.15
CA THR A 699 6.33 2.64 -13.75
C THR A 699 5.26 3.05 -12.73
N PRO A 700 3.96 2.94 -13.06
CA PRO A 700 2.88 3.45 -12.20
C PRO A 700 2.85 2.79 -10.81
N SER A 701 2.63 3.57 -9.75
CA SER A 701 2.45 3.08 -8.38
C SER A 701 1.34 3.83 -7.63
N LEU A 702 0.86 3.29 -6.50
CA LEU A 702 -0.16 3.93 -5.64
C LEU A 702 0.28 5.29 -5.05
N GLN A 703 1.59 5.55 -5.01
CA GLN A 703 2.18 6.76 -4.42
C GLN A 703 2.34 7.91 -5.42
N GLN A 704 1.98 7.69 -6.68
CA GLN A 704 2.26 8.62 -7.76
C GLN A 704 1.02 9.41 -8.20
N PHE A 705 1.25 10.66 -8.60
CA PHE A 705 0.25 11.49 -9.27
C PHE A 705 0.90 12.38 -10.36
N ILE A 706 0.14 12.64 -11.42
CA ILE A 706 0.50 13.62 -12.47
C ILE A 706 -0.01 14.99 -12.05
N TRP A 707 0.72 16.06 -12.40
CA TRP A 707 0.31 17.45 -12.15
C TRP A 707 0.62 18.39 -13.32
N CYS A 708 -0.13 19.50 -13.41
CA CYS A 708 0.10 20.61 -14.35
C CYS A 708 -0.02 21.96 -13.64
N ALA A 709 0.87 22.91 -13.96
CA ALA A 709 0.87 24.25 -13.38
C ALA A 709 1.38 25.34 -14.36
N PRO A 710 0.77 26.53 -14.39
CA PRO A 710 1.31 27.71 -15.08
C PRO A 710 2.59 28.22 -14.40
N ARG A 711 3.25 29.22 -15.01
CA ARG A 711 4.55 29.74 -14.54
C ARG A 711 4.48 31.13 -13.88
N ASN A 712 3.31 31.56 -13.42
CA ASN A 712 3.05 32.93 -12.97
C ASN A 712 3.49 33.97 -14.02
N ASN A 713 2.86 33.91 -15.19
CA ASN A 713 3.14 34.80 -16.32
C ASN A 713 1.84 35.36 -16.95
N PRO A 714 1.04 36.15 -16.20
CA PRO A 714 -0.23 36.68 -16.69
C PRO A 714 -0.09 37.75 -17.78
N GLN A 715 1.12 38.32 -17.94
CA GLN A 715 1.40 39.32 -18.96
C GLN A 715 1.46 38.69 -20.36
N ASP A 716 2.11 37.53 -20.48
CA ASP A 716 2.28 36.86 -21.78
C ASP A 716 1.31 35.69 -22.01
N VAL A 717 0.61 35.22 -20.98
CA VAL A 717 -0.36 34.12 -21.05
C VAL A 717 -1.76 34.64 -20.73
N GLY A 718 -2.70 34.46 -21.66
CA GLY A 718 -4.11 34.79 -21.48
C GLY A 718 -4.91 33.72 -20.75
N GLY A 719 -4.50 32.46 -20.86
CA GLY A 719 -5.06 31.37 -20.09
C GLY A 719 -4.36 30.04 -20.30
N PHE A 720 -4.64 29.10 -19.39
CA PHE A 720 -4.06 27.76 -19.36
C PHE A 720 -5.15 26.72 -19.17
N TRP A 721 -5.31 25.79 -20.12
CA TRP A 721 -6.33 24.75 -20.08
C TRP A 721 -5.70 23.36 -20.13
N VAL A 722 -6.23 22.45 -19.31
CA VAL A 722 -5.91 21.02 -19.35
C VAL A 722 -7.16 20.26 -19.77
N ASP A 723 -7.04 19.41 -20.78
CA ASP A 723 -8.12 18.52 -21.23
C ASP A 723 -8.03 17.18 -20.48
N TYR A 724 -7.02 16.36 -20.79
CA TYR A 724 -6.82 15.07 -20.14
C TYR A 724 -5.35 14.78 -19.90
N PHE A 725 -5.07 13.86 -18.97
CA PHE A 725 -3.81 13.14 -18.93
C PHE A 725 -3.95 11.80 -19.61
N GLU A 726 -2.88 11.33 -20.24
CA GLU A 726 -2.89 10.06 -20.93
C GLU A 726 -1.57 9.33 -20.73
N MET A 727 -1.63 8.01 -20.58
CA MET A 727 -0.48 7.16 -20.36
C MET A 727 -0.50 6.02 -21.37
N ARG A 728 0.63 5.79 -22.04
CA ARG A 728 0.77 4.79 -23.09
C ARG A 728 1.82 3.75 -22.70
N ALA A 729 1.45 2.47 -22.69
CA ALA A 729 2.35 1.37 -22.36
C ALA A 729 3.50 1.33 -23.36
N VAL A 730 4.71 1.19 -22.84
CA VAL A 730 5.92 1.04 -23.62
C VAL A 730 6.11 -0.45 -23.86
N ARG A 731 5.67 -0.92 -25.02
CA ARG A 731 5.90 -2.31 -25.42
C ARG A 731 7.30 -2.42 -26.03
N PRO A 732 8.09 -3.44 -25.67
CA PRO A 732 9.33 -3.74 -26.41
C PRO A 732 8.97 -3.98 -27.87
N SER A 733 9.77 -3.44 -28.80
CA SER A 733 9.63 -3.76 -30.22
C SER A 733 9.72 -5.27 -30.37
N ARG A 734 8.70 -5.88 -30.98
CA ARG A 734 8.84 -7.25 -31.48
C ARG A 734 9.85 -7.18 -32.62
N GLU A 735 11.08 -7.60 -32.35
CA GLU A 735 12.01 -8.08 -33.39
C GLU A 735 11.49 -9.40 -33.97
#